data_AF-A0A646KKG3-F1
#
_entry.id   AF-A0A646KKG3-F1
#
_cell.length_a   1.000
_cell.length_b   1.000
_cell.length_c   1.000
_cell.angle_alpha   90.00
_cell.angle_beta   90.00
_cell.angle_gamma   90.00
#
_symmetry.space_group_name_H-M   'P 1'
#
loop_
_entity.id
_entity.type
_entity.pdbx_description
1 polymer ?
#
loop_
_entity_poly.entity_id
_entity_poly.type
_entity_poly.pdbx_seq_one_letter_code
_entity_poly.pdbx_strand_id
1 'polypeptide(L)'
;MIRRHSILALRCLAAGAAIALLAGAGTAGAADFTPNASTKAAPSTRPAAGPESAAAGARPVSGKNPSAGPQFSKSGSTWQVIAPETVLRNTVTDADGDRSNLSFEAWTTDASGKPKTQVKLTDANPHGVLVSPFVASGQTAQVTVDYGKLKPGVLYTFRTSAFDGSLYETSWSPWANFKINPYATFPAPQASSTIDPMAQSVREVTRSDPGPVTAARKAKPKRTCSPADAQGRTLCIEVSPPSKQAKRTPPSSAPAVELVDWCVTKPHGKDYITRSEACLKSVGQATLIFLDTDPTSPALGTATFDIEQSIKTYPNKGSSGSNFAEFDQQLILTPRHIDAALQGVTLKWNVGMACSSCVTSQTKWVDSLNKPSDAHWAYANDGRPYESSWGTVQTTWSGTGKETIDLGWSITATVDASSAATATADFGTSGKAPVRELAPRCDDILKGAAPGCALPFYRPVYTIDTNLYPAAGAYYWLMQEKMPGHPGSLKWDSFLRYLGPDTTVKHPVTGAPWTSNDSRGKVCPSSWTAHPSDADLGALSCDEYAMASTHESGGFPGGPNQVASGNECAQLYADRLGDGSSNFGLLADVRAAKGGPSWKEKCGRAAVPAKQNSEAFKNLNPATLRLLDSDGFFVSNPGFEHCANANTTCAWRKVG
;
A
#
# COMPACT_ATOMS: atom_id res chain seq x y z
N MET A 1 -59.22 19.67 25.87
CA MET A 1 -58.89 20.50 27.06
C MET A 1 -57.78 21.47 26.63
N ILE A 2 -58.08 22.72 26.26
CA ILE A 2 -58.26 23.89 27.16
C ILE A 2 -57.05 23.96 28.12
N ARG A 3 -56.07 24.87 28.02
CA ARG A 3 -56.21 26.33 28.17
C ARG A 3 -54.94 27.05 27.69
N ARG A 4 -55.11 28.12 26.89
CA ARG A 4 -54.22 29.30 26.85
C ARG A 4 -54.27 30.00 28.20
N HIS A 5 -53.23 30.74 28.61
CA HIS A 5 -53.31 32.05 29.27
C HIS A 5 -52.00 32.83 29.03
N SER A 6 -52.15 34.13 28.86
CA SER A 6 -51.14 35.11 28.46
C SER A 6 -50.92 36.16 29.58
N ILE A 7 -49.91 37.02 29.37
CA ILE A 7 -49.67 38.39 29.92
C ILE A 7 -49.17 38.43 31.40
N LEU A 8 -48.09 39.12 31.84
CA LEU A 8 -47.66 40.54 31.77
C LEU A 8 -46.15 40.63 32.16
N ALA A 9 -45.28 41.27 31.37
CA ALA A 9 -44.85 42.67 31.43
C ALA A 9 -44.27 43.16 32.78
N LEU A 10 -42.94 43.37 32.83
CA LEU A 10 -42.34 44.42 33.65
C LEU A 10 -41.22 45.13 32.87
N ARG A 11 -41.40 46.44 32.67
CA ARG A 11 -40.46 47.38 32.09
C ARG A 11 -39.48 47.85 33.16
N CYS A 12 -38.20 47.96 32.84
CA CYS A 12 -37.32 48.98 33.41
C CYS A 12 -36.60 49.69 32.25
N LEU A 13 -36.91 50.97 32.10
CA LEU A 13 -36.14 51.93 31.31
C LEU A 13 -34.87 52.31 32.09
N ALA A 14 -33.74 52.38 31.40
CA ALA A 14 -32.68 53.33 31.69
C ALA A 14 -32.02 53.75 30.36
N ALA A 15 -31.87 55.05 30.20
CA ALA A 15 -31.53 55.76 28.97
C ALA A 15 -30.04 56.11 28.88
N GLY A 16 -29.58 56.41 27.66
CA GLY A 16 -28.32 57.12 27.33
C GLY A 16 -27.17 56.17 26.97
N ALA A 17 -26.47 56.28 25.84
CA ALA A 17 -26.27 57.38 24.92
C ALA A 17 -26.21 56.88 23.46
N ALA A 18 -26.79 57.65 22.55
CA ALA A 18 -26.67 57.45 21.11
C ALA A 18 -25.35 58.05 20.61
N ILE A 19 -24.47 57.22 20.07
CA ILE A 19 -23.43 57.65 19.15
C ILE A 19 -23.95 57.36 17.74
N ALA A 20 -24.27 58.43 17.01
CA ALA A 20 -24.61 58.37 15.60
C ALA A 20 -23.35 58.07 14.79
N LEU A 21 -23.17 56.81 14.36
CA LEU A 21 -22.33 56.49 13.22
C LEU A 21 -23.19 56.57 11.96
N LEU A 22 -22.96 57.64 11.20
CA LEU A 22 -23.48 57.82 9.84
C LEU A 22 -23.08 56.62 8.98
N ALA A 23 -24.11 55.92 8.49
CA ALA A 23 -24.00 54.97 7.41
C ALA A 23 -23.60 55.69 6.12
N GLY A 24 -22.33 55.54 5.74
CA GLY A 24 -21.82 55.78 4.40
C GLY A 24 -21.35 54.46 3.81
N ALA A 25 -22.26 53.50 3.63
CA ALA A 25 -21.97 52.29 2.86
C ALA A 25 -22.01 52.65 1.36
N GLY A 26 -20.97 53.32 0.89
CA GLY A 26 -20.66 53.34 -0.54
C GLY A 26 -20.31 51.92 -0.94
N THR A 27 -21.07 51.34 -1.87
CA THR A 27 -20.63 50.17 -2.61
C THR A 27 -19.32 50.56 -3.31
N ALA A 28 -18.18 50.15 -2.77
CA ALA A 28 -16.90 50.27 -3.45
C ALA A 28 -17.01 49.44 -4.74
N GLY A 29 -17.20 50.11 -5.86
CA GLY A 29 -17.05 49.49 -7.17
C GLY A 29 -15.66 48.87 -7.24
N ALA A 30 -15.57 47.65 -7.74
CA ALA A 30 -14.29 47.01 -7.99
C ALA A 30 -13.43 47.98 -8.82
N ALA A 31 -12.33 48.46 -8.26
CA ALA A 31 -11.42 49.31 -9.02
C ALA A 31 -10.82 48.45 -10.14
N ASP A 32 -10.91 48.92 -11.38
CA ASP A 32 -10.35 48.22 -12.53
C ASP A 32 -8.87 47.95 -12.30
N PHE A 33 -8.49 46.67 -12.41
CA PHE A 33 -7.11 46.27 -12.26
C PHE A 33 -6.31 46.81 -13.43
N THR A 34 -5.35 47.68 -13.13
CA THR A 34 -4.36 48.11 -14.11
C THR A 34 -3.09 47.30 -13.86
N PRO A 35 -2.64 46.43 -14.77
CA PRO A 35 -1.34 45.77 -14.62
C PRO A 35 -0.19 46.79 -14.67
N ASN A 36 0.90 46.52 -13.97
CA ASN A 36 2.12 47.29 -14.09
C ASN A 36 2.72 47.04 -15.48
N ALA A 37 2.76 48.06 -16.33
CA ALA A 37 3.39 47.93 -17.64
C ALA A 37 4.93 48.00 -17.57
N SER A 38 5.51 48.48 -16.46
CA SER A 38 6.94 48.69 -16.31
C SER A 38 7.49 48.04 -15.04
N THR A 39 8.33 47.03 -15.23
CA THR A 39 9.07 46.39 -14.12
C THR A 39 10.09 47.33 -13.46
N LYS A 40 10.28 48.56 -13.97
CA LYS A 40 11.22 49.58 -13.44
C LYS A 40 10.54 50.79 -12.81
N ALA A 41 9.21 50.90 -12.86
CA ALA A 41 8.51 52.04 -12.26
C ALA A 41 8.77 52.12 -10.75
N ALA A 42 9.03 53.32 -10.24
CA ALA A 42 9.29 53.54 -8.82
C ALA A 42 8.06 53.15 -7.98
N PRO A 43 8.21 52.61 -6.77
CA PRO A 43 7.07 52.12 -6.00
C PRO A 43 6.01 53.18 -5.69
N SER A 44 6.41 54.42 -5.43
CA SER A 44 5.50 55.55 -5.17
C SER A 44 4.58 55.90 -6.34
N THR A 45 4.89 55.45 -7.57
CA THR A 45 3.99 55.62 -8.72
C THR A 45 2.76 54.71 -8.66
N ARG A 46 2.73 53.74 -7.73
CA ARG A 46 1.64 52.78 -7.52
C ARG A 46 1.38 52.58 -6.01
N PRO A 47 0.92 53.62 -5.29
CA PRO A 47 0.92 53.67 -3.84
C PRO A 47 -0.17 52.79 -3.21
N ALA A 48 0.03 51.47 -3.18
CA ALA A 48 -0.94 50.51 -2.66
C ALA A 48 -1.12 50.57 -1.13
N ALA A 49 -0.12 51.05 -0.40
CA ALA A 49 -0.10 51.10 1.07
C ALA A 49 -0.64 52.42 1.66
N GLY A 50 -0.90 53.42 0.82
CA GLY A 50 -1.33 54.77 1.22
C GLY A 50 -0.60 55.87 0.42
N PRO A 51 -1.11 57.12 0.40
CA PRO A 51 -0.45 58.21 -0.30
C PRO A 51 0.88 58.61 0.36
N GLU A 52 1.84 59.06 -0.43
CA GLU A 52 3.08 59.67 0.08
C GLU A 52 2.79 61.10 0.57
N SER A 53 3.40 61.50 1.67
CA SER A 53 3.32 62.86 2.22
C SER A 53 4.68 63.56 2.19
N ALA A 54 4.69 64.90 2.18
CA ALA A 54 5.92 65.66 2.28
C ALA A 54 6.45 65.60 3.74
N ALA A 55 7.18 64.53 4.04
CA ALA A 55 7.77 64.28 5.35
C ALA A 55 9.29 64.44 5.32
N ALA A 56 9.87 64.93 6.42
CA ALA A 56 11.30 64.91 6.67
C ALA A 56 11.64 63.63 7.46
N GLY A 57 12.49 62.76 6.93
CA GLY A 57 12.83 61.48 7.54
C GLY A 57 13.63 60.59 6.58
N ALA A 58 14.22 59.53 7.12
CA ALA A 58 14.75 58.43 6.35
C ALA A 58 13.61 57.65 5.70
N ARG A 59 13.87 57.07 4.52
CA ARG A 59 12.89 56.21 3.86
C ARG A 59 13.03 54.79 4.40
N PRO A 60 11.93 54.04 4.59
CA PRO A 60 12.01 52.64 4.92
C PRO A 60 12.62 51.89 3.73
N VAL A 61 13.17 50.70 3.99
CA VAL A 61 13.87 49.89 2.99
C VAL A 61 13.46 48.44 3.13
N SER A 62 13.06 47.83 2.02
CA SER A 62 12.83 46.38 1.96
C SER A 62 14.14 45.60 2.11
N GLY A 63 14.04 44.43 2.74
CA GLY A 63 15.12 43.45 2.81
C GLY A 63 15.56 42.96 1.42
N LYS A 64 16.80 42.46 1.37
CA LYS A 64 17.41 41.96 0.12
C LYS A 64 17.09 40.49 -0.19
N ASN A 65 16.41 39.79 0.73
CA ASN A 65 16.19 38.35 0.65
C ASN A 65 14.70 37.98 0.77
N PRO A 66 13.85 38.40 -0.17
CA PRO A 66 12.45 37.98 -0.17
C PRO A 66 12.33 36.45 -0.24
N SER A 67 11.37 35.91 0.51
CA SER A 67 11.13 34.47 0.61
C SER A 67 9.67 34.07 0.45
N ALA A 68 9.46 32.92 -0.17
CA ALA A 68 8.14 32.37 -0.46
C ALA A 68 8.04 30.92 0.02
N GLY A 69 6.82 30.50 0.34
CA GLY A 69 6.50 29.12 0.66
C GLY A 69 6.34 28.90 2.15
N PRO A 70 5.48 27.95 2.55
CA PRO A 70 5.24 27.67 3.96
C PRO A 70 6.48 27.13 4.69
N GLN A 71 7.37 26.46 3.97
CA GLN A 71 8.59 25.85 4.52
C GLN A 71 9.86 26.68 4.26
N PHE A 72 9.75 27.76 3.46
CA PHE A 72 10.89 28.61 3.07
C PHE A 72 12.13 27.79 2.69
N SER A 73 11.97 26.86 1.74
CA SER A 73 13.05 26.02 1.22
C SER A 73 13.37 26.38 -0.23
N LYS A 74 14.63 26.22 -0.64
CA LYS A 74 15.09 26.51 -2.01
C LYS A 74 15.64 25.28 -2.69
N SER A 75 15.48 25.23 -4.01
CA SER A 75 16.33 24.46 -4.93
C SER A 75 17.05 25.44 -5.84
N GLY A 76 18.38 25.49 -5.74
CA GLY A 76 19.16 26.58 -6.33
C GLY A 76 18.70 27.95 -5.82
N SER A 77 18.36 28.86 -6.73
CA SER A 77 17.86 30.20 -6.41
C SER A 77 16.33 30.29 -6.27
N THR A 78 15.59 29.20 -6.53
CA THR A 78 14.12 29.21 -6.60
C THR A 78 13.50 28.60 -5.34
N TRP A 79 12.59 29.32 -4.70
CA TRP A 79 11.81 28.82 -3.58
C TRP A 79 10.85 27.71 -4.03
N GLN A 80 10.79 26.62 -3.25
CA GLN A 80 9.93 25.48 -3.50
C GLN A 80 8.67 25.62 -2.66
N VAL A 81 7.52 25.71 -3.32
CA VAL A 81 6.23 25.96 -2.70
C VAL A 81 5.32 24.77 -2.94
N ILE A 82 4.56 24.36 -1.93
CA ILE A 82 3.73 23.13 -1.95
C ILE A 82 2.22 23.41 -2.03
N ALA A 83 1.82 24.69 -2.03
CA ALA A 83 0.45 25.15 -2.12
C ALA A 83 0.36 26.57 -2.75
N PRO A 84 -0.64 26.88 -3.58
CA PRO A 84 -0.92 28.21 -4.11
C PRO A 84 -1.17 29.28 -3.05
N GLU A 85 -1.77 28.92 -1.91
CA GLU A 85 -1.98 29.79 -0.74
C GLU A 85 -0.69 30.02 0.04
N THR A 86 0.33 30.48 -0.69
CA THR A 86 1.67 30.61 -0.16
C THR A 86 1.82 31.89 0.65
N VAL A 87 2.72 31.84 1.62
CA VAL A 87 3.17 33.02 2.37
C VAL A 87 4.33 33.65 1.61
N LEU A 88 4.22 34.95 1.34
CA LEU A 88 5.30 35.78 0.85
C LEU A 88 5.79 36.66 1.99
N ARG A 89 7.10 36.76 2.20
CA ARG A 89 7.67 37.57 3.27
C ARG A 89 8.99 38.21 2.89
N ASN A 90 9.30 39.32 3.54
CA ASN A 90 10.60 39.97 3.49
C ASN A 90 10.80 40.79 4.78
N THR A 91 12.03 41.16 5.10
CA THR A 91 12.31 42.08 6.22
C THR A 91 12.06 43.52 5.77
N VAL A 92 11.83 44.41 6.72
CA VAL A 92 11.78 45.85 6.47
C VAL A 92 12.55 46.59 7.53
N THR A 93 13.32 47.60 7.15
CA THR A 93 14.11 48.44 8.06
C THR A 93 13.80 49.89 7.79
N ASP A 94 13.57 50.62 8.87
CA ASP A 94 13.50 52.07 8.89
C ASP A 94 14.61 52.62 9.78
N ALA A 95 15.39 53.57 9.27
CA ALA A 95 16.51 54.16 10.01
C ALA A 95 16.04 55.09 11.13
N ASP A 96 14.83 55.64 11.03
CA ASP A 96 14.21 56.45 12.06
C ASP A 96 13.56 55.58 13.16
N GLY A 97 13.52 54.26 12.94
CA GLY A 97 12.94 53.28 13.87
C GLY A 97 11.42 53.14 13.75
N ASP A 98 10.81 53.82 12.78
CA ASP A 98 9.39 53.77 12.53
C ASP A 98 8.91 52.37 12.15
N ARG A 99 7.61 52.14 12.36
CA ARG A 99 6.97 50.92 11.88
C ARG A 99 6.71 51.06 10.41
N SER A 100 6.96 50.00 9.65
CA SER A 100 6.71 49.99 8.21
C SER A 100 5.92 48.75 7.81
N ASN A 101 5.20 48.83 6.70
CA ASN A 101 4.61 47.69 6.03
C ASN A 101 5.34 47.41 4.70
N LEU A 102 5.01 46.27 4.08
CA LEU A 102 5.48 45.92 2.75
C LEU A 102 4.31 45.67 1.81
N SER A 103 4.42 46.23 0.61
CA SER A 103 3.63 45.88 -0.57
C SER A 103 4.28 44.73 -1.33
N PHE A 104 3.54 43.70 -1.71
CA PHE A 104 4.00 42.47 -2.38
C PHE A 104 3.44 42.37 -3.80
N GLU A 105 4.31 42.46 -4.80
CA GLU A 105 3.95 42.37 -6.22
C GLU A 105 4.49 41.05 -6.80
N ALA A 106 3.61 40.22 -7.38
CA ALA A 106 3.98 38.96 -8.00
C ALA A 106 3.70 38.94 -9.52
N TRP A 107 4.52 38.18 -10.24
CA TRP A 107 4.51 38.10 -11.69
C TRP A 107 4.70 36.65 -12.14
N THR A 108 4.08 36.29 -13.25
CA THR A 108 4.51 35.11 -14.02
C THR A 108 5.87 35.38 -14.64
N THR A 109 6.58 34.32 -15.02
CA THR A 109 7.92 34.43 -15.60
C THR A 109 7.98 33.97 -17.06
N ASP A 110 8.98 34.47 -17.80
CA ASP A 110 9.41 33.85 -19.05
C ASP A 110 10.27 32.59 -18.80
N ALA A 111 10.71 31.93 -19.88
CA ALA A 111 11.54 30.72 -19.77
C ALA A 111 12.90 30.95 -19.07
N SER A 112 13.36 32.20 -18.97
CA SER A 112 14.58 32.58 -18.26
C SER A 112 14.34 32.95 -16.79
N GLY A 113 13.10 32.86 -16.31
CA GLY A 113 12.72 33.20 -14.94
C GLY A 113 12.60 34.70 -14.69
N LYS A 114 12.48 35.53 -15.75
CA LYS A 114 12.31 36.99 -15.63
C LYS A 114 10.82 37.36 -15.59
N PRO A 115 10.43 38.44 -14.88
CA PRO A 115 9.04 38.87 -14.79
C PRO A 115 8.44 39.15 -16.18
N LYS A 116 7.25 38.61 -16.43
CA LYS A 116 6.52 38.72 -17.70
C LYS A 116 5.18 39.44 -17.55
N THR A 117 4.24 38.86 -16.80
CA THR A 117 2.90 39.45 -16.58
C THR A 117 2.60 39.55 -15.10
N GLN A 118 2.21 40.74 -14.62
CA GLN A 118 1.80 40.96 -13.23
C GLN A 118 0.55 40.13 -12.93
N VAL A 119 0.57 39.44 -11.79
CA VAL A 119 -0.57 38.70 -11.26
C VAL A 119 -1.39 39.64 -10.37
N LYS A 120 -2.71 39.68 -10.58
CA LYS A 120 -3.64 40.37 -9.67
C LYS A 120 -3.80 39.51 -8.41
N LEU A 121 -3.13 39.86 -7.32
CA LEU A 121 -3.17 39.10 -6.06
C LEU A 121 -4.39 39.46 -5.18
N THR A 122 -4.98 40.64 -5.35
CA THR A 122 -6.14 41.08 -4.56
C THR A 122 -7.01 42.05 -5.34
N ASP A 123 -8.24 42.20 -4.88
CA ASP A 123 -9.21 43.18 -5.38
C ASP A 123 -9.30 44.41 -4.45
N ALA A 124 -8.56 44.42 -3.34
CA ALA A 124 -8.58 45.49 -2.33
C ALA A 124 -7.95 46.82 -2.78
N ASN A 125 -7.22 46.83 -3.89
CA ASN A 125 -6.64 48.03 -4.48
C ASN A 125 -6.53 47.90 -6.01
N PRO A 126 -6.50 49.01 -6.76
CA PRO A 126 -6.42 49.01 -8.23
C PRO A 126 -5.13 48.41 -8.79
N HIS A 127 -4.10 48.21 -7.94
CA HIS A 127 -2.79 47.71 -8.34
C HIS A 127 -2.66 46.19 -8.21
N GLY A 128 -3.64 45.51 -7.59
CA GLY A 128 -3.63 44.06 -7.41
C GLY A 128 -2.50 43.54 -6.52
N VAL A 129 -2.01 44.37 -5.59
CA VAL A 129 -0.83 44.10 -4.74
C VAL A 129 -1.27 43.82 -3.31
N LEU A 130 -0.68 42.83 -2.64
CA LEU A 130 -0.97 42.58 -1.22
C LEU A 130 -0.14 43.52 -0.34
N VAL A 131 -0.73 44.07 0.73
CA VAL A 131 -0.02 44.93 1.68
C VAL A 131 -0.04 44.25 3.05
N SER A 132 1.12 44.12 3.69
CA SER A 132 1.20 43.54 5.03
C SER A 132 0.67 44.50 6.10
N PRO A 133 0.39 44.01 7.31
CA PRO A 133 0.34 44.87 8.49
C PRO A 133 1.68 45.59 8.72
N PHE A 134 1.63 46.70 9.46
CA PHE A 134 2.83 47.40 9.94
C PHE A 134 3.60 46.55 10.96
N VAL A 135 4.91 46.48 10.81
CA VAL A 135 5.84 45.80 11.72
C VAL A 135 6.94 46.75 12.16
N ALA A 136 7.62 46.46 13.27
CA ALA A 136 8.74 47.28 13.71
C ALA A 136 9.93 47.20 12.75
N SER A 137 10.77 48.24 12.70
CA SER A 137 12.03 48.22 11.96
C SER A 137 12.88 46.99 12.32
N GLY A 138 13.43 46.32 11.31
CA GLY A 138 14.18 45.08 11.41
C GLY A 138 13.33 43.80 11.46
N GLN A 139 12.00 43.90 11.54
CA GLN A 139 11.12 42.73 11.61
C GLN A 139 10.70 42.22 10.21
N THR A 140 10.09 41.03 10.21
CA THR A 140 9.55 40.40 9.01
C THR A 140 8.11 40.82 8.78
N ALA A 141 7.85 41.41 7.62
CA ALA A 141 6.52 41.62 7.08
C ALA A 141 6.14 40.44 6.17
N GLN A 142 4.88 40.01 6.23
CA GLN A 142 4.39 38.88 5.43
C GLN A 142 2.93 39.05 5.01
N VAL A 143 2.57 38.39 3.92
CA VAL A 143 1.21 38.25 3.40
C VAL A 143 0.94 36.81 3.01
N THR A 144 -0.32 36.39 3.12
CA THR A 144 -0.79 35.12 2.56
C THR A 144 -1.54 35.41 1.27
N VAL A 145 -1.24 34.66 0.22
CA VAL A 145 -1.97 34.77 -1.04
C VAL A 145 -3.25 33.96 -0.97
N ASP A 146 -4.37 34.56 -1.38
CA ASP A 146 -5.66 33.85 -1.40
C ASP A 146 -5.72 32.79 -2.51
N TYR A 147 -6.54 31.77 -2.30
CA TYR A 147 -6.81 30.73 -3.30
C TYR A 147 -7.22 31.34 -4.66
N GLY A 148 -6.82 30.68 -5.74
CA GLY A 148 -7.18 31.04 -7.10
C GLY A 148 -6.37 32.18 -7.73
N LYS A 149 -5.57 32.92 -6.94
CA LYS A 149 -4.70 33.99 -7.45
C LYS A 149 -3.41 33.45 -8.08
N LEU A 150 -2.87 32.36 -7.52
CA LEU A 150 -1.74 31.62 -8.07
C LEU A 150 -2.20 30.21 -8.49
N LYS A 151 -1.47 29.62 -9.42
CA LYS A 151 -1.76 28.30 -9.98
C LYS A 151 -0.60 27.32 -9.79
N PRO A 152 -0.88 26.04 -9.46
CA PRO A 152 0.12 24.97 -9.39
C PRO A 152 0.93 24.82 -10.68
N GLY A 153 2.18 24.35 -10.57
CA GLY A 153 3.07 24.08 -11.71
C GLY A 153 3.74 25.31 -12.31
N VAL A 154 3.28 26.52 -11.99
CA VAL A 154 3.76 27.77 -12.57
C VAL A 154 4.96 28.34 -11.79
N LEU A 155 5.95 28.87 -12.53
CA LEU A 155 7.07 29.65 -11.99
C LEU A 155 6.68 31.12 -11.91
N TYR A 156 6.70 31.65 -10.69
CA TYR A 156 6.45 33.06 -10.40
C TYR A 156 7.72 33.74 -9.92
N THR A 157 7.69 35.07 -9.96
CA THR A 157 8.67 35.92 -9.30
C THR A 157 7.96 37.03 -8.54
N PHE A 158 8.49 37.44 -7.39
CA PHE A 158 7.90 38.52 -6.61
C PHE A 158 8.96 39.43 -6.03
N ARG A 159 8.52 40.62 -5.61
CA ARG A 159 9.33 41.65 -4.96
C ARG A 159 8.47 42.46 -4.00
N THR A 160 9.12 43.33 -3.24
CA THR A 160 8.48 44.14 -2.20
C THR A 160 8.83 45.61 -2.29
N SER A 161 7.91 46.45 -1.80
CA SER A 161 8.15 47.88 -1.53
C SER A 161 7.78 48.23 -0.10
N ALA A 162 8.61 48.97 0.62
CA ALA A 162 8.38 49.45 1.97
C ALA A 162 7.65 50.80 2.02
N PHE A 163 6.84 50.98 3.06
CA PHE A 163 6.14 52.22 3.39
C PHE A 163 5.99 52.36 4.91
N ASP A 164 6.35 53.51 5.47
CA ASP A 164 6.39 53.80 6.92
C ASP A 164 5.13 54.52 7.42
N GLY A 165 4.18 54.83 6.54
CA GLY A 165 3.00 55.66 6.83
C GLY A 165 3.06 57.04 6.19
N SER A 166 4.25 57.48 5.76
CA SER A 166 4.52 58.79 5.13
C SER A 166 5.33 58.68 3.84
N LEU A 167 6.44 57.93 3.83
CA LEU A 167 7.39 57.80 2.74
C LEU A 167 7.45 56.36 2.21
N TYR A 168 7.57 56.23 0.88
CA TYR A 168 7.90 54.97 0.23
C TYR A 168 9.42 54.79 0.11
N GLU A 169 9.87 53.55 -0.01
CA GLU A 169 11.21 53.32 -0.54
C GLU A 169 11.32 53.73 -2.02
N THR A 170 12.50 54.15 -2.46
CA THR A 170 12.69 54.66 -3.84
C THR A 170 12.86 53.57 -4.88
N SER A 171 13.26 52.36 -4.47
CA SER A 171 13.58 51.24 -5.35
C SER A 171 12.96 49.97 -4.80
N TRP A 172 12.45 49.12 -5.70
CA TRP A 172 11.96 47.80 -5.30
C TRP A 172 13.08 46.91 -4.76
N SER A 173 12.70 45.96 -3.88
CA SER A 173 13.60 44.88 -3.49
C SER A 173 13.99 43.97 -4.66
N PRO A 174 15.07 43.18 -4.52
CA PRO A 174 15.43 42.18 -5.52
C PRO A 174 14.31 41.17 -5.78
N TRP A 175 14.22 40.68 -7.02
CA TRP A 175 13.28 39.63 -7.39
C TRP A 175 13.61 38.29 -6.71
N ALA A 176 12.59 37.59 -6.25
CA ALA A 176 12.69 36.21 -5.78
C ALA A 176 11.77 35.29 -6.58
N ASN A 177 12.36 34.25 -7.18
CA ASN A 177 11.62 33.23 -7.93
C ASN A 177 11.07 32.17 -7.00
N PHE A 178 9.85 31.70 -7.27
CA PHE A 178 9.24 30.58 -6.58
C PHE A 178 8.38 29.74 -7.51
N LYS A 179 8.38 28.43 -7.31
CA LYS A 179 7.56 27.49 -8.08
C LYS A 179 6.65 26.70 -7.17
N ILE A 180 5.37 26.62 -7.52
CA ILE A 180 4.40 25.79 -6.82
C ILE A 180 4.50 24.38 -7.41
N ASN A 181 5.16 23.47 -6.69
CA ASN A 181 5.33 22.09 -7.11
C ASN A 181 4.33 21.19 -6.39
N PRO A 182 3.42 20.53 -7.12
CA PRO A 182 2.61 19.47 -6.53
C PRO A 182 3.51 18.26 -6.19
N TYR A 183 3.07 17.43 -5.25
CA TYR A 183 3.77 16.19 -4.88
C TYR A 183 3.70 15.14 -5.98
N ALA A 184 2.57 15.08 -6.68
CA ALA A 184 2.35 14.23 -7.83
C ALA A 184 1.47 14.96 -8.86
N THR A 185 1.60 14.61 -10.13
CA THR A 185 0.76 15.12 -11.22
C THR A 185 0.09 13.98 -11.96
N PHE A 186 -1.12 14.22 -12.44
CA PHE A 186 -1.93 13.22 -13.11
C PHE A 186 -2.92 13.83 -14.11
N PRO A 187 -3.30 13.08 -15.16
CA PRO A 187 -4.35 13.53 -16.09
C PRO A 187 -5.75 13.29 -15.50
N ALA A 188 -6.77 13.68 -16.26
CA ALA A 188 -8.12 13.17 -16.05
C ALA A 188 -8.17 11.62 -16.19
N PRO A 189 -9.13 10.94 -15.53
CA PRO A 189 -9.38 9.51 -15.71
C PRO A 189 -9.42 9.08 -17.18
N GLN A 190 -8.78 7.96 -17.48
CA GLN A 190 -8.89 7.31 -18.79
C GLN A 190 -10.27 6.69 -18.98
N ALA A 191 -10.73 6.55 -20.23
CA ALA A 191 -12.05 5.97 -20.52
C ALA A 191 -12.13 4.46 -20.24
N SER A 192 -10.99 3.77 -20.31
CA SER A 192 -10.89 2.32 -20.11
C SER A 192 -9.52 1.94 -19.56
N SER A 193 -9.43 0.72 -19.03
CA SER A 193 -8.20 0.13 -18.51
C SER A 193 -8.22 -1.37 -18.68
N THR A 194 -7.04 -1.97 -18.76
CA THR A 194 -6.82 -3.43 -18.79
C THR A 194 -6.24 -3.94 -17.46
N ILE A 195 -6.03 -3.06 -16.48
CA ILE A 195 -5.56 -3.44 -15.16
C ILE A 195 -6.64 -4.30 -14.50
N ASP A 196 -6.26 -5.51 -14.09
CA ASP A 196 -7.04 -6.34 -13.19
C ASP A 196 -6.62 -6.05 -11.74
N PRO A 197 -7.48 -5.41 -10.92
CA PRO A 197 -7.16 -5.08 -9.53
C PRO A 197 -6.84 -6.28 -8.64
N MET A 198 -7.32 -7.47 -9.03
CA MET A 198 -7.25 -8.69 -8.24
C MET A 198 -6.19 -9.68 -8.75
N ALA A 199 -5.50 -9.37 -9.85
CA ALA A 199 -4.46 -10.22 -10.41
C ALA A 199 -3.35 -10.49 -9.37
N GLN A 200 -3.03 -11.77 -9.16
CA GLN A 200 -2.01 -12.23 -8.22
C GLN A 200 -0.84 -12.85 -8.95
N SER A 201 0.37 -12.67 -8.40
CA SER A 201 1.59 -13.28 -8.91
C SER A 201 2.04 -14.43 -8.01
N VAL A 202 2.53 -15.52 -8.60
CA VAL A 202 3.23 -16.56 -7.84
C VAL A 202 4.48 -15.98 -7.16
N ARG A 203 4.65 -16.22 -5.86
CA ARG A 203 5.82 -15.78 -5.09
C ARG A 203 6.71 -16.96 -4.74
N GLU A 204 8.01 -16.73 -4.67
CA GLU A 204 8.95 -17.69 -4.08
C GLU A 204 8.82 -17.66 -2.55
N VAL A 205 8.91 -18.82 -1.92
CA VAL A 205 8.87 -18.97 -0.46
C VAL A 205 9.99 -19.89 0.01
N THR A 206 10.47 -19.67 1.24
CA THR A 206 11.40 -20.58 1.93
C THR A 206 10.67 -21.22 3.10
N ARG A 207 10.75 -22.54 3.22
CA ARG A 207 10.16 -23.27 4.36
C ARG A 207 11.02 -23.08 5.60
N SER A 208 10.40 -22.64 6.70
CA SER A 208 11.04 -22.58 8.03
C SER A 208 11.30 -23.97 8.64
N ASP A 209 10.52 -24.98 8.22
CA ASP A 209 10.67 -26.38 8.62
C ASP A 209 10.59 -27.33 7.41
N PRO A 210 11.67 -27.44 6.63
CA PRO A 210 11.79 -28.38 5.52
C PRO A 210 12.11 -29.82 6.00
N GLY A 211 11.97 -30.10 7.30
CA GLY A 211 12.36 -31.37 7.91
C GLY A 211 13.89 -31.52 8.04
N PRO A 212 14.40 -32.75 8.24
CA PRO A 212 15.83 -33.03 8.40
C PRO A 212 16.67 -32.70 7.15
N VAL A 213 16.03 -32.26 6.06
CA VAL A 213 16.63 -32.06 4.74
C VAL A 213 17.57 -30.83 4.71
N THR A 214 17.43 -29.81 5.56
CA THR A 214 18.19 -28.54 5.35
C THR A 214 18.47 -27.67 6.58
N ALA A 215 18.75 -28.24 7.76
CA ALA A 215 19.44 -27.48 8.81
C ALA A 215 20.95 -27.37 8.47
N ALA A 216 21.30 -26.40 7.62
CA ALA A 216 22.63 -26.08 7.09
C ALA A 216 23.17 -27.01 5.98
N ARG A 217 23.75 -26.41 4.93
CA ARG A 217 24.58 -27.05 3.88
C ARG A 217 25.81 -27.82 4.41
N LYS A 218 25.89 -28.09 5.71
CA LYS A 218 26.97 -28.77 6.43
C LYS A 218 26.50 -29.91 7.35
N ALA A 219 25.18 -30.11 7.55
CA ALA A 219 24.69 -31.25 8.31
C ALA A 219 24.68 -32.50 7.44
N LYS A 220 25.20 -33.63 7.96
CA LYS A 220 25.07 -34.92 7.30
C LYS A 220 23.58 -35.27 7.25
N PRO A 221 23.05 -35.70 6.09
CA PRO A 221 21.66 -36.10 5.98
C PRO A 221 21.35 -37.22 6.99
N LYS A 222 20.24 -37.08 7.71
CA LYS A 222 19.88 -37.99 8.81
C LYS A 222 19.26 -39.26 8.23
N ARG A 223 20.05 -40.32 8.19
CA ARG A 223 19.61 -41.67 7.80
C ARG A 223 18.73 -42.29 8.89
N THR A 224 17.57 -42.79 8.51
CA THR A 224 16.68 -43.56 9.40
C THR A 224 16.62 -44.99 8.90
N CYS A 225 16.84 -45.97 9.80
CA CYS A 225 16.94 -47.38 9.44
C CYS A 225 15.91 -48.23 10.21
N SER A 226 15.46 -49.31 9.57
CA SER A 226 14.64 -50.34 10.19
C SER A 226 15.43 -51.12 11.24
N PRO A 227 14.75 -51.86 12.14
CA PRO A 227 15.37 -53.03 12.75
C PRO A 227 15.81 -54.03 11.67
N ALA A 228 16.76 -54.88 12.03
CA ALA A 228 17.20 -55.95 11.14
C ALA A 228 16.09 -57.00 10.96
N ASP A 229 15.93 -57.53 9.75
CA ASP A 229 15.02 -58.63 9.46
C ASP A 229 15.56 -59.99 9.94
N ALA A 230 14.85 -61.08 9.66
CA ALA A 230 15.26 -62.42 10.10
C ALA A 230 16.59 -62.89 9.48
N GLN A 231 17.00 -62.29 8.37
CA GLN A 231 18.30 -62.51 7.73
C GLN A 231 19.33 -61.47 8.19
N GLY A 232 18.98 -60.62 9.15
CA GLY A 232 19.80 -59.55 9.71
C GLY A 232 20.00 -58.36 8.78
N ARG A 233 19.21 -58.24 7.71
CA ARG A 233 19.29 -57.16 6.73
C ARG A 233 18.48 -55.96 7.19
N THR A 234 18.92 -54.76 6.83
CA THR A 234 18.28 -53.51 7.27
C THR A 234 17.98 -52.60 6.08
N LEU A 235 16.82 -51.96 6.07
CA LEU A 235 16.50 -50.91 5.11
C LEU A 235 16.69 -49.55 5.77
N CYS A 236 17.38 -48.65 5.10
CA CYS A 236 17.52 -47.26 5.50
C CYS A 236 16.95 -46.32 4.44
N ILE A 237 16.44 -45.17 4.88
CA ILE A 237 16.02 -44.07 4.01
C ILE A 237 16.66 -42.76 4.47
N GLU A 238 17.01 -41.94 3.50
CA GLU A 238 17.64 -40.64 3.66
C GLU A 238 17.00 -39.65 2.69
N VAL A 239 16.59 -38.46 3.16
CA VAL A 239 16.10 -37.38 2.29
C VAL A 239 17.17 -36.29 2.24
N SER A 240 17.62 -35.99 1.03
CA SER A 240 18.67 -35.01 0.75
C SER A 240 18.11 -33.85 -0.09
N PRO A 241 18.74 -32.66 -0.06
CA PRO A 241 18.34 -31.54 -0.92
C PRO A 241 18.32 -31.94 -2.40
N PRO A 242 17.49 -31.28 -3.24
CA PRO A 242 17.36 -31.62 -4.64
C PRO A 242 18.71 -31.50 -5.38
N SER A 243 19.02 -32.47 -6.24
CA SER A 243 20.25 -32.47 -7.02
C SER A 243 20.22 -31.37 -8.11
N LYS A 244 21.38 -30.81 -8.47
CA LYS A 244 21.49 -29.87 -9.61
C LYS A 244 21.12 -30.49 -10.97
N GLN A 245 20.99 -31.82 -11.03
CA GLN A 245 20.65 -32.59 -12.23
C GLN A 245 19.15 -32.95 -12.30
N ALA A 246 18.33 -32.51 -11.35
CA ALA A 246 16.87 -32.64 -11.41
C ALA A 246 16.33 -31.84 -12.61
N LYS A 247 16.28 -32.51 -13.77
CA LYS A 247 15.59 -32.06 -14.97
C LYS A 247 14.49 -33.07 -15.23
N ARG A 248 13.23 -32.69 -15.03
CA ARG A 248 12.10 -33.37 -15.69
C ARG A 248 12.16 -33.00 -17.17
N THR A 249 12.09 -34.01 -18.03
CA THR A 249 11.68 -33.80 -19.43
C THR A 249 10.21 -33.41 -19.39
N PRO A 250 9.78 -32.27 -19.96
CA PRO A 250 8.36 -31.92 -19.98
C PRO A 250 7.60 -33.02 -20.72
N PRO A 251 6.49 -33.54 -20.16
CA PRO A 251 5.67 -34.51 -20.88
C PRO A 251 5.08 -33.86 -22.13
N SER A 252 5.12 -34.59 -23.24
CA SER A 252 4.43 -34.24 -24.47
C SER A 252 2.91 -34.32 -24.22
N SER A 253 2.25 -33.17 -24.13
CA SER A 253 0.82 -32.97 -24.47
C SER A 253 -0.25 -33.87 -23.82
N ALA A 254 -0.16 -34.21 -22.53
CA ALA A 254 -1.27 -34.86 -21.80
C ALA A 254 -1.92 -33.91 -20.75
N PRO A 255 -3.26 -33.95 -20.54
CA PRO A 255 -3.95 -33.12 -19.55
C PRO A 255 -3.73 -33.56 -18.09
N ALA A 256 -4.13 -32.68 -17.16
CA ALA A 256 -3.69 -32.51 -15.77
C ALA A 256 -3.75 -33.74 -14.83
N VAL A 257 -2.60 -34.38 -14.61
CA VAL A 257 -2.36 -35.16 -13.37
C VAL A 257 -1.97 -34.22 -12.22
N GLU A 258 -1.30 -33.11 -12.54
CA GLU A 258 -0.83 -32.12 -11.56
C GLU A 258 -2.00 -31.40 -10.88
N LEU A 259 -1.96 -31.33 -9.54
CA LEU A 259 -2.97 -30.62 -8.75
C LEU A 259 -2.93 -29.10 -8.98
N VAL A 260 -1.74 -28.55 -9.28
CA VAL A 260 -1.48 -27.12 -9.48
C VAL A 260 -0.84 -26.90 -10.85
N ASP A 261 -1.62 -26.42 -11.81
CA ASP A 261 -1.24 -26.35 -13.23
C ASP A 261 0.05 -25.55 -13.48
N TRP A 262 0.24 -24.42 -12.80
CA TRP A 262 1.42 -23.59 -13.00
C TRP A 262 2.70 -24.18 -12.40
N CYS A 263 2.58 -25.19 -11.53
CA CYS A 263 3.73 -25.81 -10.83
C CYS A 263 4.71 -26.41 -11.84
N VAL A 264 4.23 -27.09 -12.89
CA VAL A 264 5.09 -27.76 -13.89
C VAL A 264 6.13 -26.83 -14.51
N THR A 265 5.78 -25.56 -14.72
CA THR A 265 6.64 -24.56 -15.37
C THR A 265 7.71 -23.95 -14.46
N LYS A 266 7.63 -24.18 -13.14
CA LYS A 266 8.53 -23.53 -12.18
C LYS A 266 9.88 -24.25 -12.06
N PRO A 267 10.99 -23.52 -11.85
CA PRO A 267 12.31 -24.11 -11.60
C PRO A 267 12.34 -25.01 -10.35
N HIS A 268 13.07 -26.12 -10.43
CA HIS A 268 13.36 -26.99 -9.28
C HIS A 268 14.25 -26.29 -8.24
N GLY A 269 14.25 -26.79 -7.00
CA GLY A 269 15.11 -26.28 -5.92
C GLY A 269 14.57 -25.05 -5.19
N LYS A 270 13.37 -24.59 -5.56
CA LYS A 270 12.65 -23.50 -4.89
C LYS A 270 11.21 -23.89 -4.63
N ASP A 271 10.59 -23.24 -3.65
CA ASP A 271 9.16 -23.39 -3.38
C ASP A 271 8.42 -22.13 -3.80
N TYR A 272 7.17 -22.29 -4.18
CA TYR A 272 6.33 -21.24 -4.74
C TYR A 272 4.94 -21.28 -4.13
N ILE A 273 4.32 -20.12 -3.98
CA ILE A 273 3.03 -19.97 -3.31
C ILE A 273 2.18 -18.85 -3.93
N THR A 274 0.87 -19.07 -3.95
CA THR A 274 -0.20 -18.08 -4.16
C THR A 274 -1.13 -18.10 -2.96
N ARG A 275 -2.20 -17.29 -2.98
CA ARG A 275 -3.19 -17.30 -1.89
C ARG A 275 -3.90 -18.64 -1.74
N SER A 276 -4.00 -19.41 -2.82
CA SER A 276 -4.76 -20.66 -2.85
C SER A 276 -3.91 -21.90 -3.10
N GLU A 277 -2.67 -21.78 -3.57
CA GLU A 277 -1.88 -22.92 -4.05
C GLU A 277 -0.43 -22.82 -3.61
N ALA A 278 0.21 -23.96 -3.37
CA ALA A 278 1.65 -24.06 -3.15
C ALA A 278 2.25 -25.18 -4.00
N CYS A 279 3.49 -24.97 -4.43
CA CYS A 279 4.27 -25.90 -5.25
C CYS A 279 5.67 -25.98 -4.64
N LEU A 280 5.98 -27.12 -4.02
CA LEU A 280 7.22 -27.39 -3.32
C LEU A 280 8.13 -28.21 -4.24
N LYS A 281 9.06 -27.52 -4.92
CA LYS A 281 10.09 -28.16 -5.74
C LYS A 281 11.44 -28.24 -5.05
N SER A 282 11.49 -27.88 -3.77
CA SER A 282 12.69 -27.98 -2.93
C SER A 282 12.65 -29.15 -1.93
N VAL A 283 11.65 -30.04 -2.00
CA VAL A 283 11.51 -31.17 -1.05
C VAL A 283 12.74 -32.06 -1.07
N GLY A 284 13.21 -32.47 -2.25
CA GLY A 284 14.51 -33.11 -2.42
C GLY A 284 14.45 -34.51 -3.01
N GLN A 285 15.46 -35.32 -2.70
CA GLN A 285 15.60 -36.69 -3.19
C GLN A 285 15.64 -37.67 -2.01
N ALA A 286 14.81 -38.70 -2.06
CA ALA A 286 14.90 -39.85 -1.16
C ALA A 286 15.84 -40.91 -1.72
N THR A 287 16.77 -41.37 -0.90
CA THR A 287 17.69 -42.46 -1.17
C THR A 287 17.42 -43.61 -0.20
N LEU A 288 17.11 -44.77 -0.75
CA LEU A 288 16.93 -46.02 -0.02
C LEU A 288 18.23 -46.81 -0.10
N ILE A 289 18.61 -47.43 1.01
CA ILE A 289 19.85 -48.21 1.13
C ILE A 289 19.51 -49.50 1.87
N PHE A 290 19.63 -50.63 1.18
CA PHE A 290 19.42 -51.96 1.74
C PHE A 290 20.77 -52.57 2.10
N LEU A 291 20.95 -52.92 3.37
CA LEU A 291 22.22 -53.34 3.96
C LEU A 291 22.13 -54.79 4.43
N ASP A 292 23.26 -55.50 4.38
CA ASP A 292 23.42 -56.82 4.96
C ASP A 292 23.74 -56.74 6.47
N THR A 293 23.78 -57.90 7.13
CA THR A 293 24.23 -58.18 8.50
C THR A 293 25.58 -57.58 8.86
N ASP A 294 26.50 -57.49 7.90
CA ASP A 294 27.78 -56.84 8.10
C ASP A 294 27.67 -55.33 7.83
N PRO A 295 27.73 -54.47 8.85
CA PRO A 295 27.62 -53.02 8.70
C PRO A 295 28.81 -52.40 7.96
N THR A 296 29.87 -53.16 7.70
CA THR A 296 31.05 -52.74 6.92
C THR A 296 31.02 -53.17 5.46
N SER A 297 30.10 -54.08 5.10
CA SER A 297 29.88 -54.50 3.72
C SER A 297 29.17 -53.42 2.90
N PRO A 298 29.40 -53.33 1.58
CA PRO A 298 28.68 -52.40 0.72
C PRO A 298 27.17 -52.68 0.75
N ALA A 299 26.36 -51.69 0.40
CA ALA A 299 24.91 -51.87 0.31
C ALA A 299 24.56 -53.00 -0.67
N LEU A 300 23.61 -53.85 -0.28
CA LEU A 300 23.05 -54.88 -1.15
C LEU A 300 22.37 -54.26 -2.36
N GLY A 301 21.70 -53.12 -2.17
CA GLY A 301 21.09 -52.33 -3.24
C GLY A 301 20.64 -50.95 -2.77
N THR A 302 20.40 -50.08 -3.72
CA THR A 302 19.96 -48.71 -3.54
C THR A 302 18.83 -48.33 -4.49
N ALA A 303 18.02 -47.37 -4.09
CA ALA A 303 17.06 -46.72 -4.97
C ALA A 303 17.01 -45.22 -4.68
N THR A 304 16.74 -44.41 -5.71
CA THR A 304 16.61 -42.95 -5.55
C THR A 304 15.33 -42.42 -6.20
N PHE A 305 14.68 -41.47 -5.54
CA PHE A 305 13.42 -40.87 -5.97
C PHE A 305 13.45 -39.36 -5.76
N ASP A 306 13.12 -38.59 -6.78
CA ASP A 306 12.87 -37.16 -6.63
C ASP A 306 11.44 -36.95 -6.09
N ILE A 307 11.30 -36.02 -5.14
CA ILE A 307 10.05 -35.71 -4.46
C ILE A 307 9.64 -34.27 -4.79
N GLU A 308 8.41 -34.12 -5.27
CA GLU A 308 7.73 -32.83 -5.37
C GLU A 308 6.40 -32.91 -4.62
N GLN A 309 5.94 -31.77 -4.10
CA GLN A 309 4.66 -31.70 -3.42
C GLN A 309 3.89 -30.46 -3.84
N SER A 310 2.57 -30.55 -3.91
CA SER A 310 1.71 -29.40 -4.11
C SER A 310 0.54 -29.40 -3.10
N ILE A 311 0.02 -28.21 -2.84
CA ILE A 311 -1.13 -27.97 -1.97
C ILE A 311 -2.09 -27.06 -2.72
N LYS A 312 -3.38 -27.35 -2.69
CA LYS A 312 -4.43 -26.52 -3.28
C LYS A 312 -5.56 -26.34 -2.28
N THR A 313 -5.83 -25.10 -1.91
CA THR A 313 -6.92 -24.71 -1.04
C THR A 313 -8.05 -24.13 -1.89
N TYR A 314 -9.29 -24.43 -1.51
CA TYR A 314 -10.46 -23.97 -2.27
C TYR A 314 -11.13 -22.81 -1.53
N PRO A 315 -11.17 -21.60 -2.11
CA PRO A 315 -11.62 -20.41 -1.40
C PRO A 315 -13.12 -20.35 -1.17
N ASN A 316 -13.91 -21.25 -1.77
CA ASN A 316 -15.36 -21.34 -1.58
C ASN A 316 -15.90 -22.68 -2.12
N LYS A 317 -17.17 -22.97 -1.78
CA LYS A 317 -17.93 -24.11 -2.31
C LYS A 317 -17.94 -24.22 -3.83
N GLY A 318 -18.00 -23.11 -4.57
CA GLY A 318 -17.98 -23.14 -6.03
C GLY A 318 -16.66 -23.65 -6.61
N SER A 319 -15.56 -23.54 -5.84
CA SER A 319 -14.23 -23.96 -6.24
C SER A 319 -13.94 -25.43 -5.88
N SER A 320 -14.45 -25.93 -4.74
CA SER A 320 -14.29 -27.33 -4.34
C SER A 320 -15.41 -28.24 -4.83
N GLY A 321 -16.61 -27.70 -5.08
CA GLY A 321 -17.83 -28.49 -5.24
C GLY A 321 -18.36 -29.09 -3.93
N SER A 322 -17.72 -28.80 -2.80
CA SER A 322 -18.03 -29.38 -1.49
C SER A 322 -18.84 -28.43 -0.60
N ASN A 323 -19.68 -28.98 0.26
CA ASN A 323 -20.35 -28.22 1.33
C ASN A 323 -19.44 -27.95 2.53
N PHE A 324 -18.20 -28.46 2.51
CA PHE A 324 -17.20 -28.27 3.54
C PHE A 324 -16.06 -27.40 3.00
N ALA A 325 -15.32 -26.76 3.91
CA ALA A 325 -14.06 -26.14 3.51
C ALA A 325 -13.10 -27.25 3.08
N GLU A 326 -12.30 -27.01 2.05
CA GLU A 326 -11.50 -28.08 1.45
C GLU A 326 -10.11 -27.60 1.05
N PHE A 327 -9.15 -28.51 1.19
CA PHE A 327 -7.86 -28.41 0.55
C PHE A 327 -7.33 -29.81 0.20
N ASP A 328 -6.56 -29.85 -0.87
CA ASP A 328 -5.91 -31.04 -1.38
C ASP A 328 -4.40 -30.93 -1.25
N GLN A 329 -3.76 -32.08 -1.12
CA GLN A 329 -2.33 -32.23 -1.19
C GLN A 329 -2.00 -33.30 -2.22
N GLN A 330 -0.92 -33.11 -2.98
CA GLN A 330 -0.43 -34.10 -3.92
C GLN A 330 1.08 -34.30 -3.74
N LEU A 331 1.51 -35.54 -3.67
CA LEU A 331 2.90 -35.96 -3.67
C LEU A 331 3.25 -36.58 -5.02
N ILE A 332 4.38 -36.18 -5.60
CA ILE A 332 4.89 -36.71 -6.86
C ILE A 332 6.20 -37.42 -6.56
N LEU A 333 6.25 -38.70 -6.92
CA LEU A 333 7.44 -39.53 -6.77
C LEU A 333 7.97 -39.89 -8.16
N THR A 334 9.20 -39.48 -8.44
CA THR A 334 9.87 -39.79 -9.72
C THR A 334 11.07 -40.68 -9.45
N PRO A 335 10.99 -41.99 -9.76
CA PRO A 335 12.13 -42.88 -9.57
C PRO A 335 13.25 -42.50 -10.53
N ARG A 336 14.48 -42.50 -10.01
CA ARG A 336 15.71 -42.17 -10.76
C ARG A 336 16.58 -43.41 -10.95
N HIS A 337 16.54 -44.32 -9.98
CA HIS A 337 17.33 -45.56 -9.98
C HIS A 337 16.71 -46.57 -9.01
N ILE A 338 16.74 -47.86 -9.34
CA ILE A 338 16.39 -48.98 -8.46
C ILE A 338 17.31 -50.17 -8.79
N ASP A 339 18.08 -50.64 -7.82
CA ASP A 339 18.94 -51.82 -8.00
C ASP A 339 18.15 -53.13 -8.00
N ALA A 340 18.62 -54.10 -8.80
CA ALA A 340 18.02 -55.43 -8.93
C ALA A 340 17.87 -56.17 -7.60
N ALA A 341 18.81 -55.94 -6.67
CA ALA A 341 18.84 -56.56 -5.35
C ALA A 341 17.65 -56.17 -4.46
N LEU A 342 16.96 -55.08 -4.77
CA LEU A 342 15.75 -54.68 -4.04
C LEU A 342 14.51 -55.46 -4.48
N GLN A 343 14.53 -56.07 -5.68
CA GLN A 343 13.43 -56.76 -6.37
C GLN A 343 12.22 -55.86 -6.71
N GLY A 344 11.94 -54.85 -5.90
CA GLY A 344 10.99 -53.78 -6.11
C GLY A 344 10.94 -52.87 -4.88
N VAL A 345 10.34 -51.70 -5.03
CA VAL A 345 10.24 -50.69 -3.97
C VAL A 345 8.80 -50.21 -3.86
N THR A 346 8.28 -50.12 -2.63
CA THR A 346 7.02 -49.40 -2.35
C THR A 346 7.32 -48.17 -1.49
N LEU A 347 6.72 -47.03 -1.85
CA LEU A 347 6.75 -45.81 -1.04
C LEU A 347 5.34 -45.43 -0.59
N LYS A 348 5.08 -45.55 0.71
CA LYS A 348 3.83 -45.07 1.33
C LYS A 348 4.01 -43.63 1.78
N TRP A 349 3.12 -42.75 1.34
CA TRP A 349 3.03 -41.38 1.85
C TRP A 349 2.23 -41.35 3.16
N ASN A 350 2.82 -40.79 4.21
CA ASN A 350 2.15 -40.56 5.49
C ASN A 350 1.85 -39.06 5.63
N VAL A 351 0.57 -38.71 5.56
CA VAL A 351 0.08 -37.35 5.78
C VAL A 351 -0.26 -37.18 7.25
N GLY A 352 0.53 -36.38 7.95
CA GLY A 352 0.25 -35.92 9.32
C GLY A 352 -0.56 -34.63 9.31
N MET A 353 -1.48 -34.50 10.27
CA MET A 353 -2.33 -33.32 10.40
C MET A 353 -2.76 -33.11 11.84
N ALA A 354 -2.71 -31.86 12.31
CA ALA A 354 -3.30 -31.45 13.57
C ALA A 354 -4.62 -30.71 13.32
N CYS A 355 -5.72 -31.45 13.26
CA CYS A 355 -7.07 -30.90 13.09
C CYS A 355 -8.13 -31.92 13.53
N SER A 356 -8.96 -31.56 14.51
CA SER A 356 -10.02 -32.45 15.01
C SER A 356 -11.29 -32.43 14.17
N SER A 357 -11.50 -31.35 13.42
CA SER A 357 -12.66 -31.15 12.53
C SER A 357 -12.38 -31.54 11.07
N CYS A 358 -11.26 -32.22 10.82
CA CYS A 358 -10.82 -32.59 9.49
C CYS A 358 -11.08 -34.07 9.22
N VAL A 359 -11.51 -34.36 8.00
CA VAL A 359 -11.61 -35.71 7.45
C VAL A 359 -10.72 -35.77 6.22
N THR A 360 -9.85 -36.77 6.17
CA THR A 360 -8.85 -36.94 5.12
C THR A 360 -9.12 -38.24 4.36
N SER A 361 -9.10 -38.17 3.03
CA SER A 361 -9.27 -39.34 2.17
C SER A 361 -8.09 -40.30 2.28
N GLN A 362 -8.28 -41.54 1.82
CA GLN A 362 -7.15 -42.39 1.47
C GLN A 362 -6.36 -41.76 0.32
N THR A 363 -5.06 -42.06 0.23
CA THR A 363 -4.23 -41.59 -0.88
C THR A 363 -4.65 -42.30 -2.17
N LYS A 364 -5.00 -41.52 -3.19
CA LYS A 364 -5.31 -42.00 -4.52
C LYS A 364 -4.08 -41.85 -5.40
N TRP A 365 -3.51 -42.97 -5.83
CA TRP A 365 -2.35 -43.01 -6.72
C TRP A 365 -2.77 -43.15 -8.18
N VAL A 366 -2.10 -42.39 -9.05
CA VAL A 366 -2.23 -42.49 -10.51
C VAL A 366 -0.88 -42.38 -11.21
N ASP A 367 -0.80 -42.93 -12.41
CA ASP A 367 0.34 -42.81 -13.32
C ASP A 367 0.32 -41.49 -14.13
N SER A 368 1.29 -41.34 -15.02
CA SER A 368 1.42 -40.14 -15.89
C SER A 368 0.30 -39.99 -16.92
N LEU A 369 -0.51 -41.04 -17.12
CA LEU A 369 -1.67 -41.07 -17.98
C LEU A 369 -2.98 -40.97 -17.19
N ASN A 370 -2.91 -40.62 -15.90
CA ASN A 370 -4.03 -40.53 -14.96
C ASN A 370 -4.80 -41.85 -14.77
N LYS A 371 -4.14 -42.99 -14.98
CA LYS A 371 -4.73 -44.31 -14.69
C LYS A 371 -4.46 -44.68 -13.23
N PRO A 372 -5.38 -45.39 -12.56
CA PRO A 372 -5.13 -45.90 -11.22
C PRO A 372 -3.81 -46.67 -11.17
N SER A 373 -2.96 -46.29 -10.22
CA SER A 373 -1.67 -46.92 -9.97
C SER A 373 -1.51 -47.14 -8.47
N ASP A 374 -0.35 -47.63 -8.07
CA ASP A 374 0.18 -47.52 -6.73
C ASP A 374 1.50 -46.73 -6.75
N ALA A 375 2.16 -46.68 -5.59
CA ALA A 375 3.53 -46.20 -5.45
C ALA A 375 4.48 -47.41 -5.27
N HIS A 376 4.31 -48.43 -6.11
CA HIS A 376 5.20 -49.59 -6.23
C HIS A 376 5.90 -49.60 -7.59
N TRP A 377 7.19 -49.97 -7.56
CA TRP A 377 7.99 -50.15 -8.76
C TRP A 377 8.78 -51.44 -8.64
N ALA A 378 8.40 -52.45 -9.42
CA ALA A 378 9.18 -53.67 -9.58
C ALA A 378 10.50 -53.37 -10.31
N TYR A 379 11.57 -54.08 -9.98
CA TYR A 379 12.78 -54.01 -10.78
C TYR A 379 12.53 -54.62 -12.17
N ALA A 380 12.91 -53.88 -13.22
CA ALA A 380 12.85 -54.34 -14.60
C ALA A 380 14.22 -54.12 -15.26
N ASN A 381 14.78 -55.17 -15.86
CA ASN A 381 16.09 -55.11 -16.55
C ASN A 381 15.95 -54.80 -18.04
N ASP A 382 14.88 -54.11 -18.45
CA ASP A 382 14.56 -53.85 -19.86
C ASP A 382 15.04 -52.47 -20.35
N GLY A 383 15.72 -51.71 -19.48
CA GLY A 383 16.29 -50.40 -19.79
C GLY A 383 15.26 -49.28 -19.95
N ARG A 384 13.97 -49.53 -19.67
CA ARG A 384 12.95 -48.48 -19.70
C ARG A 384 13.07 -47.58 -18.46
N PRO A 385 12.88 -46.26 -18.61
CA PRO A 385 12.79 -45.39 -17.46
C PRO A 385 11.55 -45.74 -16.63
N TYR A 386 11.69 -45.71 -15.31
CA TYR A 386 10.56 -45.85 -14.41
C TYR A 386 9.56 -44.71 -14.60
N GLU A 387 8.27 -45.03 -14.52
CA GLU A 387 7.20 -44.04 -14.56
C GLU A 387 7.05 -43.35 -13.20
N SER A 388 6.71 -42.06 -13.20
CA SER A 388 6.37 -41.32 -11.99
C SER A 388 4.98 -41.72 -11.48
N SER A 389 4.74 -41.56 -10.17
CA SER A 389 3.42 -41.74 -9.55
C SER A 389 2.98 -40.47 -8.83
N TRP A 390 1.69 -40.15 -8.91
CA TRP A 390 1.06 -39.00 -8.27
C TRP A 390 0.06 -39.48 -7.23
N GLY A 391 0.32 -39.18 -5.95
CA GLY A 391 -0.55 -39.53 -4.84
C GLY A 391 -1.30 -38.30 -4.36
N THR A 392 -2.63 -38.29 -4.48
CA THR A 392 -3.47 -37.18 -4.02
C THR A 392 -4.25 -37.55 -2.76
N VAL A 393 -4.32 -36.61 -1.84
CA VAL A 393 -5.11 -36.70 -0.60
C VAL A 393 -5.99 -35.45 -0.51
N GLN A 394 -7.30 -35.68 -0.33
CA GLN A 394 -8.29 -34.63 -0.12
C GLN A 394 -8.59 -34.50 1.37
N THR A 395 -8.68 -33.27 1.85
CA THR A 395 -9.07 -32.97 3.22
C THR A 395 -10.24 -31.99 3.26
N THR A 396 -11.33 -32.40 3.92
CA THR A 396 -12.47 -31.53 4.22
C THR A 396 -12.45 -31.11 5.69
N TRP A 397 -12.78 -29.86 5.96
CA TRP A 397 -12.94 -29.28 7.30
C TRP A 397 -14.40 -28.90 7.56
N SER A 398 -14.94 -29.37 8.68
CA SER A 398 -16.34 -29.18 9.09
C SER A 398 -16.50 -28.40 10.39
N GLY A 399 -15.47 -27.66 10.80
CA GLY A 399 -15.51 -26.85 12.02
C GLY A 399 -16.38 -25.59 11.87
N THR A 400 -16.43 -24.81 12.94
CA THR A 400 -17.06 -23.48 12.98
C THR A 400 -16.03 -22.41 13.33
N GLY A 401 -16.18 -21.20 12.79
CA GLY A 401 -15.21 -20.12 12.96
C GLY A 401 -14.03 -20.27 11.99
N LYS A 402 -12.80 -20.26 12.50
CA LYS A 402 -11.59 -20.43 11.71
C LYS A 402 -10.58 -21.33 12.42
N GLU A 403 -9.89 -22.15 11.65
CA GLU A 403 -8.84 -23.06 12.14
C GLU A 403 -7.63 -23.01 11.19
N THR A 404 -6.44 -22.87 11.76
CA THR A 404 -5.18 -23.03 11.03
C THR A 404 -4.69 -24.46 11.24
N ILE A 405 -4.46 -25.18 10.16
CA ILE A 405 -4.22 -26.62 10.17
C ILE A 405 -2.74 -26.88 9.91
N ASP A 406 -2.04 -27.35 10.94
CA ASP A 406 -0.63 -27.74 10.82
C ASP A 406 -0.53 -29.12 10.12
N LEU A 407 0.31 -29.20 9.08
CA LEU A 407 0.56 -30.39 8.27
C LEU A 407 1.94 -30.95 8.56
N GLY A 408 2.10 -32.26 8.46
CA GLY A 408 3.39 -32.95 8.56
C GLY A 408 3.50 -34.03 7.49
N TRP A 409 4.71 -34.28 7.00
CA TRP A 409 4.90 -35.20 5.88
C TRP A 409 6.07 -36.14 6.09
N SER A 410 5.80 -37.44 5.93
CA SER A 410 6.83 -38.46 5.87
C SER A 410 6.52 -39.51 4.82
N ILE A 411 7.54 -40.26 4.41
CA ILE A 411 7.43 -41.41 3.51
C ILE A 411 7.99 -42.64 4.20
N THR A 412 7.26 -43.76 4.11
CA THR A 412 7.69 -45.07 4.55
C THR A 412 8.02 -45.93 3.34
N ALA A 413 9.25 -46.44 3.29
CA ALA A 413 9.74 -47.32 2.25
C ALA A 413 9.72 -48.78 2.69
N THR A 414 9.38 -49.67 1.76
CA THR A 414 9.58 -51.13 1.85
C THR A 414 10.19 -51.64 0.55
N VAL A 415 10.81 -52.82 0.59
CA VAL A 415 11.45 -53.46 -0.57
C VAL A 415 10.98 -54.91 -0.70
N ASP A 416 10.80 -55.40 -1.93
CA ASP A 416 10.26 -56.74 -2.17
C ASP A 416 11.23 -57.85 -1.72
N ALA A 417 12.53 -57.53 -1.65
CA ALA A 417 13.55 -58.43 -1.12
C ALA A 417 13.40 -58.75 0.39
N SER A 418 12.56 -58.03 1.15
CA SER A 418 12.30 -58.29 2.56
C SER A 418 10.87 -57.95 2.98
N SER A 419 10.16 -58.92 3.55
CA SER A 419 8.79 -58.72 4.05
C SER A 419 8.71 -57.96 5.39
N ALA A 420 9.85 -57.64 6.01
CA ALA A 420 9.91 -57.01 7.34
C ALA A 420 10.66 -55.66 7.35
N ALA A 421 11.56 -55.42 6.41
CA ALA A 421 12.36 -54.20 6.40
C ALA A 421 11.51 -52.98 6.00
N THR A 422 11.41 -52.00 6.90
CA THR A 422 10.64 -50.76 6.68
C THR A 422 11.35 -49.54 7.25
N ALA A 423 11.49 -48.49 6.45
CA ALA A 423 12.24 -47.29 6.84
C ALA A 423 11.41 -46.04 6.57
N THR A 424 11.34 -45.12 7.54
CA THR A 424 10.53 -43.89 7.40
C THR A 424 11.41 -42.65 7.47
N ALA A 425 11.17 -41.69 6.57
CA ALA A 425 11.81 -40.38 6.60
C ALA A 425 10.77 -39.25 6.59
N ASP A 426 10.97 -38.28 7.48
CA ASP A 426 10.27 -37.00 7.49
C ASP A 426 10.90 -36.04 6.46
N PHE A 427 10.07 -35.23 5.80
CA PHE A 427 10.52 -34.19 4.86
C PHE A 427 9.85 -32.83 5.11
N GLY A 428 9.43 -32.61 6.36
CA GLY A 428 9.02 -31.33 6.90
C GLY A 428 7.55 -31.21 7.25
N THR A 429 7.19 -29.99 7.60
CA THR A 429 5.85 -29.60 8.04
C THR A 429 5.39 -28.37 7.29
N SER A 430 4.14 -27.96 7.53
CA SER A 430 3.61 -26.70 7.01
C SER A 430 4.34 -25.43 7.48
N GLY A 431 5.38 -25.57 8.31
CA GLY A 431 6.18 -24.50 8.87
C GLY A 431 6.20 -24.55 10.38
N LYS A 432 7.20 -23.89 10.99
CA LYS A 432 7.25 -23.74 12.45
C LYS A 432 6.04 -22.94 12.91
N ALA A 433 5.53 -23.26 14.11
CA ALA A 433 4.37 -22.61 14.72
C ALA A 433 4.30 -21.06 14.60
N PRO A 434 5.40 -20.27 14.73
CA PRO A 434 5.31 -18.82 14.57
C PRO A 434 5.19 -18.32 13.12
N VAL A 435 5.43 -19.16 12.11
CA VAL A 435 5.46 -18.74 10.68
C VAL A 435 4.37 -19.43 9.86
N ARG A 436 4.30 -20.77 9.91
CA ARG A 436 3.26 -21.58 9.26
C ARG A 436 3.01 -21.22 7.79
N GLU A 437 4.08 -21.18 6.99
CA GLU A 437 4.07 -20.70 5.60
C GLU A 437 3.08 -21.44 4.70
N LEU A 438 2.87 -22.73 4.96
CA LEU A 438 2.10 -23.64 4.12
C LEU A 438 0.86 -24.19 4.84
N ALA A 439 0.55 -23.70 6.04
CA ALA A 439 -0.58 -24.19 6.82
C ALA A 439 -1.87 -23.65 6.23
N PRO A 440 -2.79 -24.49 5.74
CA PRO A 440 -4.11 -24.02 5.32
C PRO A 440 -4.85 -23.41 6.50
N ARG A 441 -5.52 -22.28 6.28
CA ARG A 441 -6.57 -21.82 7.18
C ARG A 441 -7.91 -22.08 6.52
N CYS A 442 -8.77 -22.82 7.21
CA CYS A 442 -10.15 -23.04 6.81
C CYS A 442 -11.09 -22.26 7.73
N ASP A 443 -12.20 -21.78 7.18
CA ASP A 443 -13.20 -21.00 7.92
C ASP A 443 -14.60 -21.13 7.31
N ASP A 444 -15.63 -20.72 8.06
CA ASP A 444 -17.03 -20.59 7.64
C ASP A 444 -17.58 -19.16 7.78
N ILE A 445 -16.69 -18.16 7.84
CA ILE A 445 -17.01 -16.80 8.29
C ILE A 445 -17.50 -15.90 7.14
N LEU A 446 -16.91 -16.03 5.95
CA LEU A 446 -17.15 -15.11 4.84
C LEU A 446 -18.52 -15.34 4.18
N LYS A 447 -19.48 -14.47 4.50
CA LYS A 447 -20.84 -14.55 3.93
C LYS A 447 -20.83 -14.63 2.40
N GLY A 448 -21.52 -15.63 1.85
CA GLY A 448 -21.64 -15.85 0.41
C GLY A 448 -20.48 -16.61 -0.24
N ALA A 449 -19.38 -16.85 0.49
CA ALA A 449 -18.24 -17.64 0.03
C ALA A 449 -17.83 -18.74 1.02
N ALA A 450 -18.40 -18.76 2.22
CA ALA A 450 -18.21 -19.82 3.20
C ALA A 450 -18.91 -21.13 2.77
N PRO A 451 -18.34 -22.28 3.13
CA PRO A 451 -17.02 -22.47 3.74
C PRO A 451 -15.89 -22.54 2.68
N GLY A 452 -14.64 -22.53 3.13
CA GLY A 452 -13.45 -22.60 2.25
C GLY A 452 -12.13 -22.45 3.01
N CYS A 453 -11.02 -22.59 2.29
CA CYS A 453 -9.66 -22.49 2.83
C CYS A 453 -8.78 -21.54 2.00
N ALA A 454 -7.70 -21.06 2.60
CA ALA A 454 -6.64 -20.28 1.94
C ALA A 454 -5.28 -20.54 2.60
N LEU A 455 -4.19 -20.11 1.95
CA LEU A 455 -2.84 -20.07 2.51
C LEU A 455 -2.55 -18.65 3.04
N PRO A 456 -2.71 -18.39 4.36
CA PRO A 456 -2.71 -17.05 4.92
C PRO A 456 -1.35 -16.34 4.86
N PHE A 457 -0.26 -17.11 4.75
CA PHE A 457 1.09 -16.57 4.64
C PHE A 457 1.30 -15.74 3.36
N TYR A 458 0.63 -16.12 2.27
CA TYR A 458 0.62 -15.30 1.06
C TYR A 458 -0.20 -14.03 1.30
N ARG A 459 0.48 -12.88 1.24
CA ARG A 459 -0.12 -11.55 1.32
C ARG A 459 -0.49 -11.07 -0.09
N PRO A 460 -1.79 -11.00 -0.45
CA PRO A 460 -2.19 -10.55 -1.77
C PRO A 460 -1.86 -9.09 -2.02
N VAL A 461 -1.83 -8.72 -3.30
CA VAL A 461 -1.70 -7.34 -3.75
C VAL A 461 -3.03 -6.90 -4.35
N TYR A 462 -3.59 -5.81 -3.84
CA TYR A 462 -4.70 -5.12 -4.49
C TYR A 462 -4.12 -4.00 -5.36
N THR A 463 -4.37 -4.05 -6.66
CA THR A 463 -3.82 -3.07 -7.61
C THR A 463 -4.83 -1.98 -7.90
N ILE A 464 -4.48 -0.74 -7.56
CA ILE A 464 -5.28 0.41 -7.92
C ILE A 464 -5.20 0.62 -9.41
N ASP A 465 -6.36 0.69 -10.06
CA ASP A 465 -6.43 1.03 -11.47
C ASP A 465 -6.12 2.52 -11.66
N THR A 466 -4.83 2.85 -11.66
CA THR A 466 -4.34 4.22 -11.80
C THR A 466 -4.63 4.84 -13.17
N ASN A 467 -5.14 4.09 -14.15
CA ASN A 467 -5.68 4.68 -15.37
C ASN A 467 -7.06 5.30 -15.12
N LEU A 468 -7.93 4.60 -14.38
CA LEU A 468 -9.28 5.08 -14.07
C LEU A 468 -9.32 6.01 -12.84
N TYR A 469 -8.40 5.83 -11.89
CA TYR A 469 -8.40 6.54 -10.61
C TYR A 469 -7.04 7.18 -10.29
N PRO A 470 -6.47 8.01 -11.20
CA PRO A 470 -5.12 8.52 -11.04
C PRO A 470 -4.93 9.48 -9.84
N ALA A 471 -5.96 10.22 -9.41
CA ALA A 471 -5.89 11.10 -8.25
C ALA A 471 -5.80 10.31 -6.94
N ALA A 472 -6.64 9.27 -6.80
CA ALA A 472 -6.60 8.36 -5.65
C ALA A 472 -5.26 7.61 -5.62
N GLY A 473 -4.80 7.09 -6.76
CA GLY A 473 -3.50 6.44 -6.89
C GLY A 473 -2.31 7.35 -6.54
N ALA A 474 -2.34 8.62 -6.96
CA ALA A 474 -1.32 9.61 -6.61
C ALA A 474 -1.25 9.82 -5.10
N TYR A 475 -2.43 9.92 -4.46
CA TYR A 475 -2.55 10.08 -3.03
C TYR A 475 -2.04 8.86 -2.27
N TYR A 476 -2.48 7.65 -2.62
CA TYR A 476 -2.05 6.42 -1.95
C TYR A 476 -0.55 6.18 -2.12
N TRP A 477 0.00 6.38 -3.32
CA TRP A 477 1.45 6.28 -3.56
C TRP A 477 2.23 7.28 -2.70
N LEU A 478 1.80 8.54 -2.64
CA LEU A 478 2.46 9.55 -1.81
C LEU A 478 2.46 9.17 -0.33
N MET A 479 1.34 8.64 0.16
CA MET A 479 1.23 8.18 1.55
C MET A 479 2.14 6.99 1.83
N GLN A 480 2.24 6.02 0.92
CA GLN A 480 3.19 4.90 1.02
C GLN A 480 4.65 5.37 1.07
N GLU A 481 5.01 6.40 0.32
CA GLU A 481 6.38 6.92 0.29
C GLU A 481 6.72 7.80 1.50
N LYS A 482 5.76 8.58 2.04
CA LYS A 482 6.04 9.61 3.04
C LYS A 482 5.59 9.28 4.46
N MET A 483 4.54 8.49 4.66
CA MET A 483 4.05 8.24 6.01
C MET A 483 5.01 7.35 6.80
N PRO A 484 5.12 7.56 8.13
CA PRO A 484 5.81 6.63 9.01
C PRO A 484 5.26 5.20 8.84
N GLY A 485 6.15 4.22 8.73
CA GLY A 485 5.78 2.81 8.63
C GLY A 485 5.30 2.35 7.25
N HIS A 486 5.20 3.25 6.26
CA HIS A 486 4.93 2.92 4.85
C HIS A 486 3.73 1.98 4.61
N PRO A 487 2.58 2.17 5.29
CA PRO A 487 1.52 1.16 5.32
C PRO A 487 1.01 0.84 3.91
N GLY A 488 0.92 -0.45 3.58
CA GLY A 488 0.47 -0.97 2.28
C GLY A 488 1.52 -1.01 1.17
N SER A 489 2.75 -0.57 1.42
CA SER A 489 3.83 -0.54 0.42
C SER A 489 4.54 -1.88 0.24
N LEU A 490 4.58 -2.37 -1.01
CA LEU A 490 5.43 -3.50 -1.41
C LEU A 490 6.92 -3.19 -1.26
N LYS A 491 7.33 -1.97 -1.63
CA LYS A 491 8.74 -1.50 -1.60
C LYS A 491 9.36 -1.60 -0.22
N TRP A 492 8.55 -1.37 0.82
CA TRP A 492 8.98 -1.37 2.21
C TRP A 492 8.55 -2.62 2.99
N ASP A 493 8.00 -3.64 2.31
CA ASP A 493 7.43 -4.85 2.92
C ASP A 493 6.49 -4.55 4.10
N SER A 494 5.70 -3.48 3.98
CA SER A 494 4.76 -3.04 5.00
C SER A 494 3.34 -3.19 4.47
N PHE A 495 2.61 -4.18 4.97
CA PHE A 495 1.27 -4.50 4.52
C PHE A 495 0.20 -3.77 5.34
N LEU A 496 -1.02 -3.76 4.82
CA LEU A 496 -2.24 -3.40 5.54
C LEU A 496 -2.90 -4.65 6.09
N ARG A 497 -3.49 -4.55 7.27
CA ARG A 497 -4.31 -5.59 7.88
C ARG A 497 -5.77 -5.28 7.62
N TYR A 498 -6.47 -6.22 7.02
CA TYR A 498 -7.89 -6.09 6.73
C TYR A 498 -8.72 -6.00 8.03
N LEU A 499 -9.65 -5.05 8.07
CA LEU A 499 -10.72 -4.99 9.06
C LEU A 499 -11.81 -5.97 8.62
N GLY A 500 -11.76 -7.18 9.17
CA GLY A 500 -12.60 -8.29 8.74
C GLY A 500 -13.88 -8.47 9.55
N PRO A 501 -14.81 -9.30 9.04
CA PRO A 501 -16.10 -9.56 9.70
C PRO A 501 -15.96 -10.25 11.06
N ASP A 502 -14.86 -10.94 11.31
CA ASP A 502 -14.53 -11.61 12.58
C ASP A 502 -13.72 -10.72 13.54
N THR A 503 -13.73 -9.40 13.35
CA THR A 503 -13.08 -8.46 14.25
C THR A 503 -13.64 -8.56 15.67
N THR A 504 -12.72 -8.61 16.65
CA THR A 504 -13.06 -8.61 18.07
C THR A 504 -13.24 -7.19 18.62
N VAL A 505 -12.80 -6.18 17.89
CA VAL A 505 -12.95 -4.77 18.26
C VAL A 505 -14.41 -4.37 18.17
N LYS A 506 -14.92 -3.75 19.23
CA LYS A 506 -16.32 -3.31 19.33
C LYS A 506 -16.44 -1.79 19.37
N HIS A 507 -17.52 -1.28 18.80
CA HIS A 507 -17.91 0.11 18.96
C HIS A 507 -18.29 0.37 20.43
N PRO A 508 -17.70 1.38 21.10
CA PRO A 508 -17.84 1.56 22.55
C PRO A 508 -19.27 1.87 23.00
N VAL A 509 -20.10 2.44 22.12
CA VAL A 509 -21.50 2.80 22.45
C VAL A 509 -22.50 1.69 22.14
N THR A 510 -22.36 1.01 20.99
CA THR A 510 -23.37 0.06 20.51
C THR A 510 -23.01 -1.38 20.83
N GLY A 511 -21.74 -1.67 21.17
CA GLY A 511 -21.23 -3.02 21.35
C GLY A 511 -21.12 -3.84 20.05
N ALA A 512 -21.51 -3.28 18.90
CA ALA A 512 -21.41 -3.92 17.60
C ALA A 512 -19.94 -4.05 17.14
N PRO A 513 -19.59 -4.99 16.24
CA PRO A 513 -18.27 -5.03 15.63
C PRO A 513 -17.89 -3.69 14.98
N TRP A 514 -16.63 -3.28 15.14
CA TRP A 514 -16.11 -2.06 14.52
C TRP A 514 -16.12 -2.18 12.99
N THR A 515 -16.54 -1.13 12.30
CA THR A 515 -16.70 -1.11 10.85
C THR A 515 -15.83 -0.03 10.19
N SER A 516 -15.69 -0.11 8.87
CA SER A 516 -15.06 0.96 8.09
C SER A 516 -15.77 2.30 8.24
N ASN A 517 -17.10 2.31 8.44
CA ASN A 517 -17.84 3.55 8.68
C ASN A 517 -17.44 4.21 10.01
N ASP A 518 -17.14 3.41 11.04
CA ASP A 518 -16.69 3.93 12.33
C ASP A 518 -15.28 4.56 12.21
N SER A 519 -14.38 3.90 11.49
CA SER A 519 -13.05 4.46 11.17
C SER A 519 -13.19 5.76 10.38
N ARG A 520 -13.98 5.73 9.31
CA ARG A 520 -14.22 6.88 8.42
C ARG A 520 -14.86 8.05 9.16
N GLY A 521 -15.78 7.79 10.08
CA GLY A 521 -16.44 8.82 10.89
C GLY A 521 -15.46 9.64 11.75
N LYS A 522 -14.30 9.09 12.11
CA LYS A 522 -13.25 9.81 12.86
C LYS A 522 -12.31 10.61 11.96
N VAL A 523 -11.92 10.06 10.81
CA VAL A 523 -10.95 10.69 9.91
C VAL A 523 -11.64 11.69 8.98
N CYS A 524 -12.77 11.28 8.42
CA CYS A 524 -13.60 12.02 7.46
C CYS A 524 -15.02 12.22 8.02
N PRO A 525 -15.20 12.98 9.11
CA PRO A 525 -16.52 13.27 9.65
C PRO A 525 -17.34 14.11 8.67
N SER A 526 -18.67 14.09 8.82
CA SER A 526 -19.58 14.91 7.99
C SER A 526 -19.37 16.42 8.14
N SER A 527 -18.71 16.87 9.21
CA SER A 527 -18.31 18.27 9.42
C SER A 527 -17.05 18.68 8.66
N TRP A 528 -16.33 17.73 8.04
CA TRP A 528 -15.16 18.04 7.23
C TRP A 528 -15.57 18.80 5.95
N THR A 529 -14.74 19.76 5.56
CA THR A 529 -14.96 20.57 4.35
C THR A 529 -13.80 20.43 3.39
N ALA A 530 -14.12 20.12 2.13
CA ALA A 530 -13.14 20.03 1.07
C ALA A 530 -12.41 21.37 0.87
N HIS A 531 -11.17 21.29 0.42
CA HIS A 531 -10.43 22.45 -0.04
C HIS A 531 -11.04 22.95 -1.37
N PRO A 532 -11.19 24.28 -1.58
CA PRO A 532 -11.56 24.82 -2.89
C PRO A 532 -10.63 24.27 -3.98
N SER A 533 -11.19 23.77 -5.08
CA SER A 533 -10.39 23.23 -6.18
C SER A 533 -11.08 23.53 -7.51
N ASP A 534 -10.37 23.35 -8.62
CA ASP A 534 -10.88 23.55 -9.97
C ASP A 534 -12.11 22.66 -10.24
N ALA A 535 -13.13 23.25 -10.87
CA ALA A 535 -14.41 22.59 -11.14
C ALA A 535 -14.29 21.37 -12.08
N ASP A 536 -13.22 21.30 -12.90
CA ASP A 536 -12.97 20.17 -13.80
C ASP A 536 -12.68 18.86 -13.04
N LEU A 537 -12.36 18.93 -11.74
CA LEU A 537 -12.25 17.75 -10.86
C LEU A 537 -13.61 17.16 -10.46
N GLY A 538 -14.70 17.90 -10.67
CA GLY A 538 -16.04 17.53 -10.23
C GLY A 538 -16.23 17.62 -8.71
N ALA A 539 -17.23 16.88 -8.19
CA ALA A 539 -17.48 16.83 -6.76
C ALA A 539 -16.29 16.18 -6.03
N LEU A 540 -15.85 16.80 -4.94
CA LEU A 540 -14.77 16.29 -4.10
C LEU A 540 -15.33 15.55 -2.89
N SER A 541 -14.60 14.55 -2.41
CA SER A 541 -14.89 13.88 -1.14
C SER A 541 -13.62 13.67 -0.32
N CYS A 542 -13.81 13.37 0.96
CA CYS A 542 -12.74 13.07 1.89
C CYS A 542 -12.25 11.64 1.69
N ASP A 543 -11.03 11.49 1.19
CA ASP A 543 -10.32 10.22 1.12
C ASP A 543 -9.33 10.13 2.29
N GLU A 544 -9.08 8.91 2.76
CA GLU A 544 -8.27 8.63 3.96
C GLU A 544 -7.25 7.54 3.69
N TYR A 545 -6.08 7.67 4.32
CA TYR A 545 -5.02 6.67 4.25
C TYR A 545 -4.38 6.41 5.63
N ALA A 546 -4.16 5.17 6.05
CA ALA A 546 -4.63 3.97 5.37
C ALA A 546 -6.18 3.87 5.41
N MET A 547 -6.72 3.08 4.49
CA MET A 547 -8.14 2.99 4.19
C MET A 547 -8.93 2.55 5.44
N ALA A 548 -10.13 3.10 5.62
CA ALA A 548 -11.00 2.80 6.77
C ALA A 548 -11.27 1.31 7.03
N SER A 549 -11.20 0.48 5.99
CA SER A 549 -11.33 -0.99 6.06
C SER A 549 -10.05 -1.71 6.50
N THR A 550 -9.15 -1.02 7.21
CA THR A 550 -7.86 -1.57 7.67
C THR A 550 -7.57 -1.18 9.11
N HIS A 551 -6.74 -1.97 9.79
CA HIS A 551 -6.29 -1.68 11.15
C HIS A 551 -5.31 -0.51 11.18
N GLU A 552 -4.66 -0.20 10.06
CA GLU A 552 -3.78 0.95 9.86
C GLU A 552 -4.55 2.25 9.59
N SER A 553 -5.89 2.23 9.53
CA SER A 553 -6.67 3.46 9.47
C SER A 553 -6.42 4.31 10.71
N GLY A 554 -6.34 5.64 10.52
CA GLY A 554 -6.27 6.58 11.64
C GLY A 554 -7.49 6.50 12.56
N GLY A 555 -8.63 6.03 12.06
CA GLY A 555 -9.85 5.86 12.86
C GLY A 555 -9.92 4.55 13.66
N PHE A 556 -9.11 3.55 13.32
CA PHE A 556 -9.17 2.23 13.96
C PHE A 556 -8.62 2.28 15.40
N PRO A 557 -9.40 1.89 16.42
CA PRO A 557 -8.96 1.96 17.81
C PRO A 557 -7.92 0.87 18.13
N GLY A 558 -6.85 1.26 18.83
CA GLY A 558 -5.71 0.39 19.11
C GLY A 558 -4.80 0.12 17.91
N GLY A 559 -5.11 0.68 16.74
CA GLY A 559 -4.30 0.56 15.54
C GLY A 559 -2.97 1.33 15.63
N PRO A 560 -1.96 0.96 14.81
CA PRO A 560 -0.66 1.62 14.83
C PRO A 560 -0.74 3.11 14.49
N ASN A 561 -1.77 3.49 13.73
CA ASN A 561 -1.96 4.83 13.19
C ASN A 561 -3.06 5.64 13.88
N GLN A 562 -3.63 5.13 14.99
CA GLN A 562 -4.76 5.75 15.65
C GLN A 562 -4.52 7.25 15.95
N VAL A 563 -5.51 8.06 15.58
CA VAL A 563 -5.62 9.50 15.90
C VAL A 563 -6.92 9.80 16.63
N ALA A 564 -7.00 10.92 17.34
CA ALA A 564 -8.24 11.36 17.97
C ALA A 564 -9.19 12.00 16.94
N SER A 565 -8.64 12.65 15.91
CA SER A 565 -9.40 13.16 14.77
C SER A 565 -8.56 13.18 13.50
N GLY A 566 -9.22 13.19 12.34
CA GLY A 566 -8.49 13.33 11.07
C GLY A 566 -7.72 14.65 10.91
N ASN A 567 -7.87 15.64 11.79
CA ASN A 567 -7.07 16.88 11.77
C ASN A 567 -5.59 16.63 12.08
N GLU A 568 -5.27 15.48 12.68
CA GLU A 568 -3.90 15.02 12.94
C GLU A 568 -3.28 14.31 11.73
N CYS A 569 -4.05 14.05 10.67
CA CYS A 569 -3.56 13.46 9.43
C CYS A 569 -2.86 14.50 8.55
N ALA A 570 -1.98 14.05 7.66
CA ALA A 570 -1.45 14.86 6.57
C ALA A 570 -2.61 15.33 5.69
N GLN A 571 -2.77 16.65 5.53
CA GLN A 571 -3.89 17.24 4.78
C GLN A 571 -3.47 17.57 3.35
N LEU A 572 -4.18 17.04 2.37
CA LEU A 572 -3.89 17.22 0.95
C LEU A 572 -5.14 17.57 0.14
N TYR A 573 -4.96 18.06 -1.07
CA TYR A 573 -6.04 18.24 -2.04
C TYR A 573 -5.54 18.14 -3.48
N ALA A 574 -6.44 17.77 -4.40
CA ALA A 574 -6.19 17.80 -5.83
C ALA A 574 -6.60 19.15 -6.42
N ASP A 575 -5.81 19.71 -7.34
CA ASP A 575 -6.19 20.93 -8.10
C ASP A 575 -5.60 20.94 -9.51
N ARG A 576 -6.13 21.78 -10.39
CA ARG A 576 -5.66 21.90 -11.78
C ARG A 576 -4.32 22.62 -11.87
N LEU A 577 -3.44 22.13 -12.75
CA LEU A 577 -2.18 22.82 -13.06
C LEU A 577 -2.42 24.08 -13.91
N GLY A 578 -1.63 25.11 -13.65
CA GLY A 578 -1.62 26.35 -14.44
C GLY A 578 -0.52 26.41 -15.50
N ASP A 579 0.16 25.29 -15.76
CA ASP A 579 1.28 25.20 -16.71
C ASP A 579 0.82 25.10 -18.19
N GLY A 580 -0.47 25.28 -18.44
CA GLY A 580 -1.09 25.16 -19.77
C GLY A 580 -1.52 23.74 -20.14
N SER A 581 -1.21 22.74 -19.29
CA SER A 581 -1.72 21.38 -19.48
C SER A 581 -3.16 21.21 -18.98
N SER A 582 -3.77 20.08 -19.36
CA SER A 582 -5.03 19.61 -18.79
C SER A 582 -4.83 18.70 -17.56
N ASN A 583 -3.63 18.72 -16.97
CA ASN A 583 -3.30 17.88 -15.84
C ASN A 583 -3.69 18.54 -14.51
N PHE A 584 -3.74 17.71 -13.49
CA PHE A 584 -3.96 18.06 -12.11
C PHE A 584 -2.73 17.72 -11.27
N GLY A 585 -2.66 18.26 -10.07
CA GLY A 585 -1.64 17.98 -9.08
C GLY A 585 -2.23 17.69 -7.71
N LEU A 586 -1.49 16.93 -6.90
CA LEU A 586 -1.77 16.72 -5.49
C LEU A 586 -0.91 17.68 -4.65
N LEU A 587 -1.55 18.50 -3.82
CA LEU A 587 -0.94 19.62 -3.08
C LEU A 587 -1.21 19.52 -1.58
N ALA A 588 -0.47 20.31 -0.80
CA ALA A 588 -0.70 20.45 0.64
C ALA A 588 -1.90 21.36 0.93
N ASP A 589 -2.85 20.91 1.75
CA ASP A 589 -3.88 21.79 2.33
C ASP A 589 -3.29 22.53 3.53
N VAL A 590 -2.98 23.81 3.32
CA VAL A 590 -2.34 24.69 4.32
C VAL A 590 -3.34 25.53 5.13
N ARG A 591 -4.64 25.22 5.07
CA ARG A 591 -5.67 25.98 5.81
C ARG A 591 -5.48 25.82 7.32
N ALA A 592 -5.28 24.59 7.79
CA ALA A 592 -5.02 24.27 9.19
C ALA A 592 -3.51 24.27 9.53
N ALA A 593 -2.72 23.45 8.81
CA ALA A 593 -1.28 23.35 9.02
C ALA A 593 -0.53 24.26 8.05
N LYS A 594 -0.18 25.48 8.50
CA LYS A 594 0.46 26.50 7.65
C LYS A 594 1.77 26.05 7.01
N GLY A 595 2.47 25.07 7.61
CA GLY A 595 3.69 24.46 7.07
C GLY A 595 3.49 23.38 6.00
N GLY A 596 2.24 22.98 5.74
CA GLY A 596 1.90 21.72 5.05
C GLY A 596 2.21 20.48 5.90
N PRO A 597 2.07 19.27 5.34
CA PRO A 597 2.43 18.03 6.01
C PRO A 597 3.88 18.02 6.49
N SER A 598 4.08 17.61 7.75
CA SER A 598 5.40 17.41 8.36
C SER A 598 6.00 16.03 8.05
N TRP A 599 5.18 15.13 7.51
CA TRP A 599 5.46 13.71 7.27
C TRP A 599 5.74 12.91 8.55
N LYS A 600 5.30 13.43 9.69
CA LYS A 600 5.25 12.73 10.98
C LYS A 600 3.83 12.30 11.34
N GLU A 601 2.84 12.72 10.55
CA GLU A 601 1.44 12.34 10.70
C GLU A 601 1.27 10.84 10.51
N LYS A 602 0.41 10.23 11.32
CA LYS A 602 0.16 8.78 11.31
C LYS A 602 -0.86 8.34 10.27
N CYS A 603 -1.53 9.29 9.63
CA CYS A 603 -2.54 9.07 8.61
C CYS A 603 -2.48 10.19 7.57
N GLY A 604 -3.08 9.96 6.42
CA GLY A 604 -3.38 10.97 5.42
C GLY A 604 -4.89 11.26 5.36
N ARG A 605 -5.22 12.46 4.89
CA ARG A 605 -6.57 12.85 4.51
C ARG A 605 -6.52 13.80 3.31
N ALA A 606 -7.25 13.49 2.25
CA ALA A 606 -7.20 14.27 1.01
C ALA A 606 -8.58 14.62 0.46
N ALA A 607 -8.71 15.83 -0.11
CA ALA A 607 -9.82 16.17 -0.98
C ALA A 607 -9.51 15.71 -2.42
N VAL A 608 -10.17 14.67 -2.88
CA VAL A 608 -10.00 14.09 -4.23
C VAL A 608 -11.36 13.92 -4.91
N PRO A 609 -11.42 13.75 -6.25
CA PRO A 609 -12.67 13.51 -6.96
C PRO A 609 -13.47 12.35 -6.37
N ALA A 610 -14.75 12.59 -6.08
CA ALA A 610 -15.60 11.69 -5.31
C ALA A 610 -15.73 10.31 -5.95
N LYS A 611 -15.87 10.27 -7.28
CA LYS A 611 -15.89 9.01 -8.05
C LYS A 611 -14.60 8.21 -7.83
N GLN A 612 -13.44 8.87 -7.88
CA GLN A 612 -12.16 8.18 -7.70
C GLN A 612 -12.00 7.62 -6.29
N ASN A 613 -12.35 8.39 -5.25
CA ASN A 613 -12.36 7.90 -3.86
C ASN A 613 -13.31 6.70 -3.68
N SER A 614 -14.55 6.80 -4.16
CA SER A 614 -15.54 5.73 -3.97
C SER A 614 -15.24 4.47 -4.78
N GLU A 615 -14.54 4.61 -5.91
CA GLU A 615 -14.38 3.51 -6.86
C GLU A 615 -12.98 2.87 -6.88
N ALA A 616 -11.93 3.57 -6.43
CA ALA A 616 -10.56 3.03 -6.44
C ALA A 616 -10.43 1.72 -5.65
N PHE A 617 -11.21 1.58 -4.56
CA PHE A 617 -11.22 0.38 -3.70
C PHE A 617 -12.45 -0.53 -3.90
N LYS A 618 -13.39 -0.18 -4.79
CA LYS A 618 -14.69 -0.89 -4.88
C LYS A 618 -14.54 -2.36 -5.28
N ASN A 619 -13.49 -2.69 -6.01
CA ASN A 619 -13.24 -4.03 -6.56
C ASN A 619 -12.45 -4.91 -5.60
N LEU A 620 -11.99 -4.38 -4.45
CA LEU A 620 -11.41 -5.23 -3.42
C LEU A 620 -12.48 -6.22 -2.96
N ASN A 621 -12.26 -7.50 -3.24
CA ASN A 621 -13.17 -8.56 -2.86
C ASN A 621 -12.51 -9.47 -1.80
N PRO A 622 -12.79 -9.23 -0.51
CA PRO A 622 -12.29 -10.08 0.58
C PRO A 622 -12.68 -11.54 0.45
N ALA A 623 -13.81 -11.86 -0.22
CA ALA A 623 -14.21 -13.25 -0.42
C ALA A 623 -13.32 -13.97 -1.44
N THR A 624 -12.97 -13.32 -2.55
CA THR A 624 -12.07 -13.88 -3.58
C THR A 624 -10.67 -14.14 -3.01
N LEU A 625 -10.15 -13.20 -2.21
CA LEU A 625 -8.84 -13.35 -1.56
C LEU A 625 -8.90 -14.10 -0.22
N ARG A 626 -10.11 -14.47 0.21
CA ARG A 626 -10.43 -15.06 1.50
C ARG A 626 -9.73 -14.33 2.67
N LEU A 627 -9.86 -13.01 2.72
CA LEU A 627 -9.31 -12.16 3.78
C LEU A 627 -10.23 -12.16 4.99
N LEU A 628 -9.69 -12.51 6.15
CA LEU A 628 -10.32 -12.36 7.46
C LEU A 628 -9.68 -11.19 8.22
N ASP A 629 -10.23 -10.87 9.40
CA ASP A 629 -9.68 -9.82 10.25
C ASP A 629 -8.21 -10.08 10.55
N SER A 630 -7.40 -9.03 10.45
CA SER A 630 -5.94 -9.04 10.58
C SER A 630 -5.16 -9.73 9.44
N ASP A 631 -5.81 -10.23 8.39
CA ASP A 631 -5.07 -10.72 7.22
C ASP A 631 -4.36 -9.57 6.49
N GLY A 632 -3.10 -9.82 6.14
CA GLY A 632 -2.25 -8.84 5.48
C GLY A 632 -2.42 -8.78 3.97
N PHE A 633 -2.47 -7.58 3.39
CA PHE A 633 -2.44 -7.34 1.94
C PHE A 633 -1.65 -6.06 1.60
N PHE A 634 -1.13 -5.97 0.39
CA PHE A 634 -0.45 -4.79 -0.14
C PHE A 634 -1.34 -4.02 -1.10
N VAL A 635 -0.96 -2.77 -1.38
CA VAL A 635 -1.62 -1.92 -2.36
C VAL A 635 -0.60 -1.46 -3.39
N SER A 636 -0.87 -1.73 -4.66
CA SER A 636 -0.03 -1.29 -5.78
C SER A 636 -0.65 -0.08 -6.48
N ASN A 637 0.19 0.88 -6.86
CA ASN A 637 -0.17 2.13 -7.54
C ASN A 637 0.66 2.29 -8.83
N PRO A 638 0.47 1.42 -9.84
CA PRO A 638 1.45 1.19 -10.90
C PRO A 638 1.75 2.45 -11.75
N GLY A 639 0.81 3.39 -11.87
CA GLY A 639 1.03 4.66 -12.56
C GLY A 639 2.06 5.59 -11.91
N PHE A 640 2.48 5.31 -10.67
CA PHE A 640 3.43 6.11 -9.90
C PHE A 640 4.64 5.32 -9.38
N GLU A 641 4.58 3.98 -9.36
CA GLU A 641 5.65 3.11 -8.84
C GLU A 641 6.98 3.19 -9.62
N HIS A 642 6.96 3.75 -10.82
CA HIS A 642 8.18 4.04 -11.59
C HIS A 642 9.01 5.21 -11.02
N CYS A 643 8.44 6.01 -10.12
CA CYS A 643 9.14 7.12 -9.46
C CYS A 643 10.01 6.60 -8.31
N ALA A 644 11.25 7.08 -8.23
CA ALA A 644 12.22 6.59 -7.24
C ALA A 644 11.80 6.89 -5.78
N ASN A 645 11.22 8.07 -5.54
CA ASN A 645 10.69 8.52 -4.25
C ASN A 645 9.81 9.76 -4.44
N ALA A 646 9.17 10.21 -3.35
CA ALA A 646 8.35 11.41 -3.31
C ALA A 646 9.10 12.71 -2.89
N ASN A 647 10.42 12.80 -3.10
CA ASN A 647 11.17 14.05 -2.86
C ASN A 647 11.12 15.02 -4.05
N THR A 648 10.67 14.54 -5.20
CA THR A 648 10.40 15.34 -6.39
C THR A 648 8.99 15.04 -6.88
N THR A 649 8.41 15.92 -7.68
CA THR A 649 7.09 15.71 -8.28
C THR A 649 7.10 14.46 -9.14
N CYS A 650 6.29 13.46 -8.78
CA CYS A 650 6.08 12.29 -9.62
C CYS A 650 5.00 12.56 -10.67
N ALA A 651 5.29 12.31 -11.94
CA ALA A 651 4.31 12.42 -13.01
C ALA A 651 3.72 11.04 -13.31
N TRP A 652 2.40 10.95 -13.36
CA TRP A 652 1.70 9.73 -13.73
C TRP A 652 2.16 9.19 -15.08
N ARG A 653 2.30 7.86 -15.18
CA ARG A 653 2.48 7.15 -16.45
C ARG A 653 1.32 6.19 -16.67
N LYS A 654 0.86 6.13 -17.92
CA LYS A 654 -0.12 5.12 -18.33
C LYS A 654 0.45 3.73 -18.16
N VAL A 655 -0.37 2.80 -17.67
CA VAL A 655 -0.03 1.39 -17.46
C VAL A 655 -0.95 0.55 -18.34
N GLY A 656 -0.39 -0.34 -19.14
CA GLY A 656 -1.17 -1.16 -20.08
C GLY A 656 -0.65 -1.04 -21.50
#